data_AF-A0A355S5G6-F1
#
_entry.id   AF-A0A355S5G6-F1
#
_cell.length_a   1.000
_cell.length_b   1.000
_cell.length_c   1.000
_cell.angle_alpha   90.00
_cell.angle_beta   90.00
_cell.angle_gamma   90.00
#
_symmetry.space_group_name_H-M   'P 1'
#
loop_
_entity.id
_entity.type
_entity.pdbx_description
1 polymer ?
#
loop_
_entity_poly.entity_id
_entity_poly.type
_entity_poly.pdbx_seq_one_letter_code
_entity_poly.pdbx_strand_id
1 'polypeptide(L)'
;QITKPGFPYLANYENPDGAKGSAPTRREELAAWLTAGDNEFFGRSYANRIWGYLLGTGVIEPLDDIRAGNPPSNPDLLDYLTDRFVEQGFDVRKLIAEICKSRTYQLSLKVNKWNEDDEINFAHAKARRLPAEVLYDAVYAVTGAAPKLQAKEIDAKQDTGSGFLATLGRPTRESACECDRANDVQLSGVMALLSGPDIAEAIADPKNAIAKLVAEKEDDTKLITEIFLRVINRAPSEAEIASVRQSWAEIQTDHKAMLAELSKMEKKWEPTRKAREAKRVAGIEKAADAISGYQAQHDAERKRLEDELQRKIEGSKKAVSDYQASLAAKAQDFADQIKGNVVTNWHLLRPASVAASDKSKVEVTADGSIRGSGGERALDYRFSVETRMTNITGIMIEVVPDLAFNGGPGLSKDGNMVVTELETKWQGLEAGAKEMPVTFVDAKASFNQKEFDVKRVFDGNLDEGNRGWALGGGNYKIAHRAVFKMKDVIPGDSEKGVSLSVGILCRFKSHPLGRFRIYVTMDPDPLSFGLPSHVSDAVTKDSASRSEVERGALESWVAEGDADYQALLWAAKGPFPPIQPDKKMEELKKALEYAKIPIEEDPRVARFRRDVEMSAGQAENPRLTAAQDLTWALINNPAFLFNH
;
A
#
# COMPACT_ATOMS: atom_id res chain seq x y z
N GLN A 1 8.90 -5.47 48.42
CA GLN A 1 7.70 -6.26 48.77
C GLN A 1 6.55 -5.76 47.93
N ILE A 2 5.89 -6.63 47.16
CA ILE A 2 4.68 -6.27 46.43
C ILE A 2 3.51 -6.49 47.39
N THR A 3 2.85 -5.41 47.82
CA THR A 3 1.64 -5.49 48.65
C THR A 3 0.58 -6.27 47.90
N LYS A 4 -0.09 -7.22 48.58
CA LYS A 4 -1.23 -7.91 47.97
C LYS A 4 -2.29 -6.87 47.60
N PRO A 5 -2.84 -6.93 46.37
CA PRO A 5 -3.90 -6.02 45.98
C PRO A 5 -5.08 -6.16 46.94
N GLY A 6 -5.65 -5.02 47.35
CA GLY A 6 -6.82 -4.93 48.21
C GLY A 6 -7.73 -3.82 47.72
N PHE A 7 -8.99 -3.84 48.16
CA PHE A 7 -9.97 -2.84 47.77
C PHE A 7 -9.77 -1.52 48.51
N PRO A 8 -10.07 -0.37 47.87
CA PRO A 8 -9.86 0.95 48.46
C PRO A 8 -10.82 1.27 49.63
N TYR A 9 -11.93 0.54 49.74
CA TYR A 9 -12.94 0.69 50.80
C TYR A 9 -13.35 -0.67 51.36
N LEU A 10 -13.78 -0.66 52.62
CA LEU A 10 -14.33 -1.84 53.29
C LEU A 10 -15.79 -2.02 52.87
N ALA A 11 -16.13 -3.21 52.39
CA ALA A 11 -17.50 -3.63 52.12
C ALA A 11 -17.62 -5.12 52.44
N ASN A 12 -18.75 -5.53 53.02
CA ASN A 12 -19.05 -6.91 53.33
C ASN A 12 -19.67 -7.57 52.09
N TYR A 13 -18.85 -8.36 51.38
CA TYR A 13 -19.31 -9.09 50.20
C TYR A 13 -19.19 -10.60 50.40
N GLU A 14 -20.16 -11.33 49.87
CA GLU A 14 -20.11 -12.78 49.81
C GLU A 14 -19.16 -13.22 48.69
N ASN A 15 -18.24 -14.13 49.00
CA ASN A 15 -17.35 -14.69 47.99
C ASN A 15 -18.16 -15.62 47.06
N PRO A 16 -18.32 -15.27 45.77
CA PRO A 16 -19.26 -15.94 44.87
C PRO A 16 -18.93 -17.42 44.58
N ASP A 17 -17.68 -17.88 44.81
CA ASP A 17 -17.25 -19.26 44.53
C ASP A 17 -16.79 -20.06 45.76
N GLY A 18 -16.86 -19.48 46.97
CA GLY A 18 -16.60 -20.21 48.22
C GLY A 18 -17.48 -21.45 48.42
N ALA A 19 -18.65 -21.50 47.75
CA ALA A 19 -19.60 -22.61 47.81
C ALA A 19 -19.33 -23.74 46.80
N LYS A 20 -18.47 -23.55 45.79
CA LYS A 20 -18.26 -24.52 44.68
C LYS A 20 -16.85 -25.15 44.63
N GLY A 21 -15.97 -24.81 45.56
CA GLY A 21 -14.64 -25.45 45.70
C GLY A 21 -13.57 -24.96 44.71
N SER A 22 -13.87 -23.96 43.87
CA SER A 22 -12.90 -23.24 43.05
C SER A 22 -12.60 -21.86 43.65
N ALA A 23 -11.36 -21.40 43.56
CA ALA A 23 -11.05 -20.01 43.93
C ALA A 23 -11.68 -19.05 42.89
N PRO A 24 -12.42 -18.01 43.32
CA PRO A 24 -12.99 -17.04 42.39
C PRO A 24 -11.88 -16.33 41.61
N THR A 25 -12.18 -15.92 40.39
CA THR A 25 -11.31 -15.02 39.66
C THR A 25 -11.30 -13.64 40.32
N ARG A 26 -10.24 -12.87 40.10
CA ARG A 26 -10.17 -11.47 40.56
C ARG A 26 -11.33 -10.60 40.05
N ARG A 27 -11.92 -10.96 38.90
CA ARG A 27 -13.08 -10.25 38.34
C ARG A 27 -14.35 -10.55 39.14
N GLU A 28 -14.54 -11.81 39.56
CA GLU A 28 -15.67 -12.22 40.39
C GLU A 28 -15.57 -11.62 41.80
N GLU A 29 -14.38 -11.61 42.40
CA GLU A 29 -14.14 -10.93 43.69
C GLU A 29 -14.42 -9.42 43.61
N LEU A 30 -13.94 -8.75 42.55
CA LEU A 30 -14.21 -7.32 42.32
C LEU A 30 -15.70 -7.05 42.10
N ALA A 31 -16.39 -7.89 41.31
CA ALA A 31 -17.81 -7.72 41.05
C ALA A 31 -18.63 -7.85 42.34
N ALA A 32 -18.35 -8.87 43.15
CA ALA A 32 -19.03 -9.09 44.42
C ALA A 32 -18.78 -7.94 45.42
N TRP A 33 -17.53 -7.45 45.52
CA TRP A 33 -17.21 -6.28 46.35
C TRP A 33 -17.89 -4.99 45.86
N LEU A 34 -17.92 -4.78 44.54
CA LEU A 34 -18.49 -3.56 43.95
C LEU A 34 -20.02 -3.52 44.16
N THR A 35 -20.70 -4.65 44.02
CA THR A 35 -22.15 -4.76 44.20
C THR A 35 -22.56 -5.15 45.62
N ALA A 36 -21.67 -5.02 46.60
CA ALA A 36 -22.02 -5.23 48.00
C ALA A 36 -23.03 -4.15 48.44
N GLY A 37 -24.04 -4.54 49.22
CA GLY A 37 -25.09 -3.62 49.66
C GLY A 37 -24.58 -2.49 50.57
N ASP A 38 -23.46 -2.70 51.25
CA ASP A 38 -22.78 -1.72 52.09
C ASP A 38 -21.62 -1.00 51.37
N ASN A 39 -21.48 -1.18 50.05
CA ASN A 39 -20.55 -0.38 49.26
C ASN A 39 -21.05 1.06 49.14
N GLU A 40 -20.32 2.01 49.73
CA GLU A 40 -20.73 3.42 49.84
C GLU A 40 -20.89 4.16 48.50
N PHE A 41 -20.32 3.63 47.41
CA PHE A 41 -20.25 4.34 46.14
C PHE A 41 -21.14 3.74 45.05
N PHE A 42 -21.24 2.41 44.96
CA PHE A 42 -21.90 1.80 43.80
C PHE A 42 -23.39 2.14 43.72
N GLY A 43 -24.16 1.88 44.78
CA GLY A 43 -25.59 2.19 44.82
C GLY A 43 -25.85 3.68 44.63
N ARG A 44 -25.10 4.51 45.35
CA ARG A 44 -25.19 5.98 45.32
C ARG A 44 -24.89 6.56 43.95
N SER A 45 -23.78 6.14 43.34
CA SER A 45 -23.36 6.58 42.01
C SER A 45 -24.39 6.18 40.96
N TYR A 46 -24.86 4.93 41.01
CA TYR A 46 -25.81 4.44 40.03
C TYR A 46 -27.19 5.10 40.17
N ALA A 47 -27.69 5.28 41.40
CA ALA A 47 -28.93 5.98 41.67
C ALA A 47 -28.89 7.44 41.19
N ASN A 48 -27.80 8.16 41.51
CA ASN A 48 -27.57 9.52 41.03
C ASN A 48 -27.54 9.59 39.50
N ARG A 49 -26.89 8.62 38.84
CA ARG A 49 -26.79 8.55 37.37
C ARG A 49 -28.16 8.33 36.72
N ILE A 50 -28.96 7.39 37.21
CA ILE A 50 -30.31 7.16 36.70
C ILE A 50 -31.21 8.37 36.91
N TRP A 51 -31.11 9.04 38.07
CA TRP A 51 -31.79 10.30 38.32
C TRP A 51 -31.39 11.38 37.30
N GLY A 52 -30.09 11.60 37.12
CA GLY A 52 -29.56 12.55 36.13
C GLY A 52 -30.04 12.27 34.71
N TYR A 53 -30.04 11.01 34.28
CA TYR A 53 -30.55 10.61 32.96
C TYR A 53 -32.06 10.79 32.79
N LEU A 54 -32.84 10.78 33.87
CA LEU A 54 -34.29 10.96 33.82
C LEU A 54 -34.74 12.41 34.07
N LEU A 55 -33.98 13.21 34.80
CA LEU A 55 -34.33 14.59 35.16
C LEU A 55 -33.45 15.64 34.47
N GLY A 56 -32.33 15.24 33.87
CA GLY A 56 -31.37 16.11 33.16
C GLY A 56 -30.26 16.70 34.02
N THR A 57 -30.36 16.57 35.34
CA THR A 57 -29.34 17.03 36.29
C THR A 57 -29.31 16.04 37.44
N GLY A 58 -28.12 15.62 37.84
CA GLY A 58 -27.93 14.74 38.99
C GLY A 58 -28.29 15.43 40.30
N VAL A 59 -28.54 14.62 41.33
CA VAL A 59 -28.53 15.13 42.72
C VAL A 59 -27.09 15.53 43.10
N ILE A 60 -26.10 14.87 42.53
CA ILE A 60 -24.70 15.31 42.44
C ILE A 60 -24.41 15.59 40.95
N GLU A 61 -23.93 16.78 40.63
CA GLU A 61 -23.54 17.19 39.28
C GLU A 61 -22.11 17.76 39.30
N PRO A 62 -21.18 17.33 38.43
CA PRO A 62 -21.30 16.26 37.44
C PRO A 62 -21.61 14.88 38.01
N LEU A 63 -22.34 14.03 37.26
CA LEU A 63 -22.82 12.71 37.73
C LEU A 63 -21.74 11.80 38.31
N ASP A 64 -20.51 11.92 37.81
CA ASP A 64 -19.36 11.08 38.18
C ASP A 64 -18.42 11.74 39.22
N ASP A 65 -18.62 13.03 39.57
CA ASP A 65 -17.75 13.75 40.51
C ASP A 65 -18.20 13.56 41.97
N ILE A 66 -18.22 12.30 42.42
CA ILE A 66 -18.65 11.92 43.76
C ILE A 66 -17.48 12.03 44.73
N ARG A 67 -17.40 13.17 45.43
CA ARG A 67 -16.37 13.46 46.43
C ARG A 67 -16.90 14.35 47.54
N ALA A 68 -16.21 14.38 48.67
CA ALA A 68 -16.60 15.20 49.82
C ALA A 68 -16.72 16.71 49.50
N GLY A 69 -15.95 17.20 48.52
CA GLY A 69 -16.00 18.60 48.05
C GLY A 69 -17.17 18.92 47.10
N ASN A 70 -17.95 17.93 46.68
CA ASN A 70 -19.12 18.09 45.81
C ASN A 70 -20.34 17.38 46.44
N PRO A 71 -20.94 17.97 47.49
CA PRO A 71 -22.06 17.35 48.18
C PRO A 71 -23.32 17.32 47.30
N PRO A 72 -24.24 16.36 47.54
CA PRO A 72 -25.53 16.32 46.84
C PRO A 72 -26.37 17.57 47.14
N SER A 73 -27.08 18.08 46.14
CA SER A 73 -28.05 19.18 46.29
C SER A 73 -29.18 18.83 47.25
N ASN A 74 -29.53 17.54 47.33
CA ASN A 74 -30.47 16.99 48.29
C ASN A 74 -29.96 15.63 48.82
N PRO A 75 -29.25 15.61 49.98
CA PRO A 75 -28.70 14.39 50.56
C PRO A 75 -29.78 13.34 50.86
N ASP A 76 -30.88 13.74 51.51
CA ASP A 76 -31.95 12.82 51.92
C ASP A 76 -32.60 12.11 50.73
N LEU A 77 -32.77 12.81 49.61
CA LEU A 77 -33.27 12.23 48.37
C LEU A 77 -32.30 11.18 47.81
N LEU A 78 -31.00 11.49 47.79
CA LEU A 78 -30.01 10.57 47.24
C LEU A 78 -29.88 9.32 48.12
N ASP A 79 -29.90 9.48 49.44
CA ASP A 79 -29.86 8.38 50.39
C ASP A 79 -31.10 7.49 50.23
N TYR A 80 -32.29 8.08 50.13
CA TYR A 80 -33.52 7.35 49.84
C TYR A 80 -33.41 6.53 48.54
N LEU A 81 -32.99 7.14 47.44
CA LEU A 81 -32.86 6.42 46.16
C LEU A 81 -31.82 5.30 46.22
N THR A 82 -30.74 5.51 46.98
CA THR A 82 -29.67 4.53 47.18
C THR A 82 -30.17 3.32 47.96
N ASP A 83 -30.82 3.55 49.11
CA ASP A 83 -31.37 2.50 49.95
C ASP A 83 -32.41 1.67 49.18
N ARG A 84 -33.32 2.35 48.47
CA ARG A 84 -34.33 1.68 47.64
C ARG A 84 -33.70 0.84 46.53
N PHE A 85 -32.63 1.32 45.91
CA PHE A 85 -31.93 0.58 44.87
C PHE A 85 -31.25 -0.68 45.43
N VAL A 86 -30.62 -0.58 46.61
CA VAL A 86 -30.00 -1.72 47.31
C VAL A 86 -31.05 -2.73 47.78
N GLU A 87 -32.12 -2.29 48.46
CA GLU A 87 -33.23 -3.12 48.95
C GLU A 87 -33.89 -3.94 47.83
N GLN A 88 -33.98 -3.36 46.63
CA GLN A 88 -34.58 -3.99 45.46
C GLN A 88 -33.64 -4.95 44.72
N GLY A 89 -32.43 -5.17 45.24
CA GLY A 89 -31.41 -6.03 44.64
C GLY A 89 -30.80 -5.44 43.38
N PHE A 90 -30.58 -4.12 43.36
CA PHE A 90 -30.04 -3.37 42.23
C PHE A 90 -30.89 -3.47 40.94
N ASP A 91 -32.22 -3.62 41.08
CA ASP A 91 -33.17 -3.68 39.96
C ASP A 91 -33.41 -2.28 39.36
N VAL A 92 -32.71 -2.00 38.26
CA VAL A 92 -32.77 -0.72 37.54
C VAL A 92 -34.19 -0.38 37.07
N ARG A 93 -35.01 -1.37 36.70
CA ARG A 93 -36.37 -1.09 36.19
C ARG A 93 -37.28 -0.60 37.30
N LYS A 94 -37.13 -1.14 38.51
CA LYS A 94 -37.91 -0.70 39.67
C LYS A 94 -37.49 0.70 40.12
N LEU A 95 -36.19 1.01 40.12
CA LEU A 95 -35.70 2.36 40.39
C LEU A 95 -36.23 3.38 39.37
N ILE A 96 -36.13 3.09 38.07
CA ILE A 96 -36.70 3.94 37.01
C ILE A 96 -38.21 4.11 37.22
N ALA A 97 -38.94 3.03 37.49
CA ALA A 97 -40.38 3.10 37.73
C ALA A 97 -40.74 3.96 38.95
N GLU A 98 -39.93 3.92 40.00
CA GLU A 98 -40.11 4.75 41.21
C GLU A 98 -39.89 6.24 40.89
N ILE A 99 -38.83 6.57 40.15
CA ILE A 99 -38.56 7.95 39.70
C ILE A 99 -39.66 8.46 38.77
N CYS A 100 -40.06 7.69 37.75
CA CYS A 100 -41.09 8.10 36.78
C CYS A 100 -42.49 8.28 37.41
N LYS A 101 -42.76 7.64 38.55
CA LYS A 101 -44.01 7.80 39.33
C LYS A 101 -43.93 8.95 40.33
N SER A 102 -42.76 9.54 40.54
CA SER A 102 -42.59 10.66 41.48
C SER A 102 -43.29 11.92 40.98
N ARG A 103 -43.71 12.78 41.92
CA ARG A 103 -44.19 14.13 41.60
C ARG A 103 -43.15 14.91 40.80
N THR A 104 -41.87 14.78 41.17
CA THR A 104 -40.75 15.53 40.57
C THR A 104 -40.61 15.25 39.07
N TYR A 105 -40.69 13.98 38.66
CA TYR A 105 -40.62 13.61 37.24
C TYR A 105 -41.83 14.11 36.44
N GLN A 106 -43.00 14.23 37.07
CA GLN A 106 -44.26 14.65 36.42
C GLN A 106 -44.48 16.17 36.42
N LEU A 107 -43.50 16.97 36.85
CA LEU A 107 -43.61 18.43 36.81
C LEU A 107 -43.65 18.96 35.36
N SER A 108 -44.29 20.10 35.16
CA SER A 108 -44.33 20.75 33.84
C SER A 108 -42.97 21.36 33.48
N LEU A 109 -42.68 21.42 32.18
CA LEU A 109 -41.60 22.26 31.62
C LEU A 109 -41.88 23.76 31.80
N LYS A 110 -43.15 24.15 31.97
CA LYS A 110 -43.55 25.55 32.08
C LYS A 110 -43.08 26.12 33.41
N VAL A 111 -42.14 27.06 33.33
CA VAL A 111 -41.65 27.82 34.48
C VAL A 111 -42.59 28.95 34.86
N ASN A 112 -42.39 29.46 36.06
CA ASN A 112 -42.96 30.71 36.55
C ASN A 112 -41.82 31.59 37.08
N LYS A 113 -42.12 32.86 37.40
CA LYS A 113 -41.13 33.85 37.82
C LYS A 113 -40.31 33.50 39.09
N TRP A 114 -40.68 32.45 39.83
CA TRP A 114 -40.01 32.05 41.07
C TRP A 114 -39.14 30.80 40.92
N ASN A 115 -39.17 30.14 39.76
CA ASN A 115 -38.40 28.92 39.52
C ASN A 115 -37.76 28.88 38.13
N GLU A 116 -37.78 29.98 37.39
CA GLU A 116 -37.20 30.04 36.04
C GLU A 116 -35.66 29.91 36.05
N ASP A 117 -35.03 30.25 37.16
CA ASP A 117 -33.59 30.16 37.42
C ASP A 117 -33.21 28.89 38.21
N ASP A 118 -34.16 27.99 38.51
CA ASP A 118 -33.85 26.77 39.24
C ASP A 118 -33.23 25.69 38.33
N GLU A 119 -31.92 25.51 38.48
CA GLU A 119 -31.19 24.50 37.74
C GLU A 119 -30.90 23.22 38.53
N ILE A 120 -31.07 23.18 39.86
CA ILE A 120 -30.55 22.05 40.66
C ILE A 120 -31.53 21.50 41.71
N ASN A 121 -32.65 22.19 41.96
CA ASN A 121 -33.62 21.80 43.00
C ASN A 121 -34.87 21.12 42.43
N PHE A 122 -34.91 20.89 41.12
CA PHE A 122 -35.98 20.15 40.43
C PHE A 122 -37.38 20.77 40.63
N ALA A 123 -37.50 22.10 40.70
CA ALA A 123 -38.77 22.81 40.87
C ALA A 123 -39.67 22.79 39.62
N HIS A 124 -39.12 22.39 38.47
CA HIS A 124 -39.83 22.13 37.22
C HIS A 124 -39.08 21.06 36.40
N ALA A 125 -39.72 20.51 35.37
CA ALA A 125 -39.04 19.61 34.45
C ALA A 125 -38.11 20.40 33.51
N LYS A 126 -36.97 19.82 33.14
CA LYS A 126 -36.07 20.39 32.14
C LYS A 126 -36.35 19.80 30.76
N ALA A 127 -36.27 20.64 29.73
CA ALA A 127 -36.33 20.20 28.35
C ALA A 127 -34.99 19.58 27.96
N ARG A 128 -35.02 18.37 27.41
CA ARG A 128 -33.87 17.52 27.13
C ARG A 128 -34.11 16.82 25.82
N ARG A 129 -33.15 16.95 24.93
CA ARG A 129 -33.19 16.27 23.64
C ARG A 129 -33.09 14.78 23.86
N LEU A 130 -33.85 14.01 23.09
CA LEU A 130 -33.67 12.56 23.03
C LEU A 130 -32.25 12.24 22.54
N PRO A 131 -31.54 11.28 23.18
CA PRO A 131 -30.25 10.82 22.71
C PRO A 131 -30.30 10.35 21.25
N ALA A 132 -29.17 10.42 20.54
CA ALA A 132 -29.07 10.08 19.12
C ALA A 132 -29.71 8.74 18.76
N GLU A 133 -29.44 7.71 19.58
CA GLU A 133 -29.93 6.35 19.37
C GLU A 133 -31.45 6.24 19.58
N VAL A 134 -31.96 6.91 20.61
CA VAL A 134 -33.40 6.95 20.91
C VAL A 134 -34.14 7.70 19.81
N LEU A 135 -33.57 8.79 19.32
CA LEU A 135 -34.16 9.57 18.24
C LEU A 135 -34.16 8.79 16.91
N TYR A 136 -33.07 8.08 16.61
CA TYR A 136 -33.01 7.15 15.48
C TYR A 136 -34.13 6.10 15.57
N ASP A 137 -34.21 5.39 16.69
CA ASP A 137 -35.24 4.36 16.90
C ASP A 137 -36.66 4.94 16.84
N ALA A 138 -36.88 6.13 17.40
CA ALA A 138 -38.16 6.82 17.35
C ALA A 138 -38.58 7.14 15.90
N VAL A 139 -37.67 7.64 15.07
CA VAL A 139 -37.94 7.92 13.64
C VAL A 139 -38.38 6.65 12.92
N TYR A 140 -37.66 5.53 13.09
CA TYR A 140 -38.04 4.28 12.43
C TYR A 140 -39.31 3.67 13.00
N ALA A 141 -39.59 3.84 14.31
CA ALA A 141 -40.85 3.41 14.91
C ALA A 141 -42.06 4.18 14.35
N VAL A 142 -41.97 5.52 14.29
CA VAL A 142 -43.10 6.35 13.81
C VAL A 142 -43.26 6.32 12.31
N THR A 143 -42.20 6.13 11.53
CA THR A 143 -42.33 5.90 10.08
C THR A 143 -42.79 4.47 9.79
N GLY A 144 -42.42 3.50 10.65
CA GLY A 144 -42.61 2.07 10.42
C GLY A 144 -41.68 1.48 9.36
N ALA A 145 -40.62 2.21 8.98
CA ALA A 145 -39.56 1.72 8.11
C ALA A 145 -38.62 0.77 8.87
N ALA A 146 -37.90 -0.08 8.14
CA ALA A 146 -36.90 -0.94 8.75
C ALA A 146 -35.60 -0.15 9.02
N PRO A 147 -35.08 -0.13 10.26
CA PRO A 147 -33.80 0.53 10.53
C PRO A 147 -32.68 -0.17 9.78
N LYS A 148 -31.74 0.62 9.24
CA LYS A 148 -30.59 0.10 8.50
C LYS A 148 -29.54 -0.52 9.42
N LEU A 149 -29.47 -0.07 10.67
CA LEU A 149 -28.60 -0.61 11.70
C LEU A 149 -29.32 -1.69 12.50
N GLN A 150 -28.73 -2.88 12.62
CA GLN A 150 -29.24 -3.92 13.52
C GLN A 150 -28.56 -3.84 14.89
N ALA A 151 -29.27 -4.22 15.95
CA ALA A 151 -28.78 -4.17 17.34
C ALA A 151 -27.46 -4.95 17.60
N LYS A 152 -27.09 -5.90 16.73
CA LYS A 152 -25.83 -6.66 16.81
C LYS A 152 -24.62 -5.93 16.20
N GLU A 153 -24.85 -4.87 15.44
CA GLU A 153 -23.85 -4.20 14.59
C GLU A 153 -23.46 -2.80 15.11
N ILE A 154 -23.91 -2.42 16.31
CA ILE A 154 -23.72 -1.07 16.85
C ILE A 154 -22.32 -0.92 17.49
N ASP A 155 -21.27 -1.05 16.69
CA ASP A 155 -19.93 -0.52 16.99
C ASP A 155 -19.79 0.89 16.38
N ALA A 156 -19.07 1.81 17.03
CA ALA A 156 -18.83 3.14 16.47
C ALA A 156 -17.94 3.14 15.22
N LYS A 157 -17.25 2.02 14.94
CA LYS A 157 -16.59 1.80 13.64
C LYS A 157 -17.56 1.48 12.50
N GLN A 158 -18.84 1.25 12.83
CA GLN A 158 -19.94 0.96 11.91
C GLN A 158 -21.07 1.98 12.13
N ASP A 159 -20.73 3.28 12.11
CA ASP A 159 -21.77 4.31 11.97
C ASP A 159 -22.48 4.14 10.61
N THR A 160 -23.68 4.71 10.47
CA THR A 160 -24.30 4.82 9.14
C THR A 160 -23.34 5.56 8.21
N GLY A 161 -23.35 5.25 6.91
CA GLY A 161 -22.54 5.98 5.91
C GLY A 161 -22.82 7.50 5.87
N SER A 162 -23.89 7.95 6.54
CA SER A 162 -24.31 9.34 6.73
C SER A 162 -23.76 10.01 7.99
N GLY A 163 -23.22 9.27 8.95
CA GLY A 163 -22.70 9.83 10.21
C GLY A 163 -23.79 10.35 11.16
N PHE A 164 -25.02 9.85 11.06
CA PHE A 164 -26.19 10.40 11.76
C PHE A 164 -26.03 10.36 13.28
N LEU A 165 -25.60 9.22 13.82
CA LEU A 165 -25.46 9.04 15.26
C LEU A 165 -24.32 9.91 15.80
N ALA A 166 -23.18 9.95 15.11
CA ALA A 166 -22.06 10.82 15.48
C ALA A 166 -22.45 12.31 15.42
N THR A 167 -23.20 12.72 14.39
CA THR A 167 -23.67 14.11 14.23
C THR A 167 -24.63 14.55 15.33
N LEU A 168 -25.40 13.61 15.88
CA LEU A 168 -26.27 13.82 17.05
C LEU A 168 -25.58 13.56 18.39
N GLY A 169 -24.24 13.48 18.40
CA GLY A 169 -23.43 13.48 19.62
C GLY A 169 -23.25 12.13 20.28
N ARG A 170 -23.42 11.02 19.55
CA ARG A 170 -23.03 9.68 20.02
C ARG A 170 -21.50 9.55 20.06
N PRO A 171 -20.88 9.18 21.21
CA PRO A 171 -19.44 8.99 21.29
C PRO A 171 -18.97 7.72 20.58
N THR A 172 -17.67 7.64 20.29
CA THR A 172 -17.07 6.42 19.74
C THR A 172 -16.99 5.33 20.82
N ARG A 173 -17.13 4.06 20.42
CA ARG A 173 -17.12 2.89 21.34
C ARG A 173 -15.80 2.73 22.09
N GLU A 174 -14.71 3.27 21.56
CA GLU A 174 -13.40 3.27 22.21
C GLU A 174 -13.37 4.21 23.43
N SER A 175 -14.28 5.18 23.51
CA SER A 175 -14.52 5.97 24.70
C SER A 175 -15.61 5.35 25.55
N ALA A 176 -15.30 5.13 26.83
CA ALA A 176 -16.27 4.78 27.86
C ALA A 176 -16.75 6.03 28.63
N CYS A 177 -16.28 7.23 28.28
CA CYS A 177 -16.66 8.44 29.01
C CYS A 177 -18.06 8.91 28.59
N GLU A 178 -18.97 9.00 29.56
CA GLU A 178 -20.26 9.65 29.34
C GLU A 178 -20.09 11.14 29.02
N CYS A 179 -19.00 11.76 29.48
CA CYS A 179 -18.65 13.15 29.20
C CYS A 179 -18.45 13.47 27.71
N ASP A 180 -18.16 12.46 26.88
CA ASP A 180 -18.00 12.63 25.43
C ASP A 180 -19.36 12.67 24.68
N ARG A 181 -20.46 12.34 25.36
CA ARG A 181 -21.81 12.40 24.78
C ARG A 181 -22.28 13.85 24.73
N ALA A 182 -22.60 14.34 23.53
CA ALA A 182 -23.13 15.69 23.34
C ALA A 182 -24.64 15.65 23.10
N ASN A 183 -25.44 16.09 24.08
CA ASN A 183 -26.89 16.21 23.92
C ASN A 183 -27.34 17.62 23.46
N ASP A 184 -26.40 18.57 23.35
CA ASP A 184 -26.66 19.93 22.92
C ASP A 184 -27.18 20.00 21.47
N VAL A 185 -27.93 21.07 21.18
CA VAL A 185 -28.43 21.34 19.84
C VAL A 185 -27.34 22.01 19.02
N GLN A 186 -26.74 21.25 18.10
CA GLN A 186 -25.75 21.76 17.15
C GLN A 186 -26.38 21.95 15.77
N LEU A 187 -25.88 22.94 15.01
CA LEU A 187 -26.36 23.20 13.64
C LEU A 187 -26.21 21.98 12.73
N SER A 188 -25.13 21.22 12.87
CA SER A 188 -24.91 19.96 12.16
C SER A 188 -26.00 18.93 12.48
N GLY A 189 -26.35 18.76 13.76
CA GLY A 189 -27.45 17.93 14.23
C GLY A 189 -28.80 18.34 13.62
N VAL A 190 -29.11 19.64 13.61
CA VAL A 190 -30.33 20.16 13.00
C VAL A 190 -30.37 19.88 11.48
N MET A 191 -29.26 20.07 10.78
CA MET A 191 -29.18 19.79 9.34
C MET A 191 -29.34 18.30 9.03
N ALA A 192 -28.78 17.42 9.88
CA ALA A 192 -29.00 15.98 9.77
C ALA A 192 -30.48 15.60 9.97
N LEU A 193 -31.21 16.31 10.83
CA LEU A 193 -32.64 16.09 11.04
C LEU A 193 -33.51 16.59 9.87
N LEU A 194 -33.17 17.76 9.32
CA LEU A 194 -33.95 18.40 8.26
C LEU A 194 -33.69 17.81 6.88
N SER A 195 -32.45 17.46 6.57
CA SER A 195 -32.03 17.10 5.20
C SER A 195 -31.12 15.88 5.14
N GLY A 196 -30.95 15.16 6.25
CA GLY A 196 -30.15 13.94 6.29
C GLY A 196 -30.84 12.77 5.59
N PRO A 197 -30.06 11.85 4.98
CA PRO A 197 -30.60 10.72 4.24
C PRO A 197 -31.37 9.74 5.13
N ASP A 198 -30.99 9.54 6.40
CA ASP A 198 -31.64 8.53 7.26
C ASP A 198 -33.12 8.81 7.50
N ILE A 199 -33.48 10.07 7.74
CA ILE A 199 -34.88 10.48 7.91
C ILE A 199 -35.59 10.50 6.55
N ALA A 200 -34.95 11.08 5.53
CA ALA A 200 -35.54 11.16 4.20
C ALA A 200 -35.88 9.78 3.64
N GLU A 201 -34.98 8.81 3.77
CA GLU A 201 -35.18 7.44 3.31
C GLU A 201 -36.21 6.67 4.15
N ALA A 202 -36.23 6.86 5.48
CA ALA A 202 -37.24 6.24 6.34
C ALA A 202 -38.66 6.71 5.99
N ILE A 203 -38.82 8.00 5.69
CA ILE A 203 -40.10 8.59 5.26
C ILE A 203 -40.45 8.18 3.82
N ALA A 204 -39.46 8.07 2.94
CA ALA A 204 -39.64 7.72 1.53
C ALA A 204 -39.81 6.21 1.27
N ASP A 205 -39.56 5.34 2.24
CA ASP A 205 -39.70 3.88 2.07
C ASP A 205 -41.15 3.52 1.68
N PRO A 206 -41.37 2.93 0.49
CA PRO A 206 -42.72 2.61 0.00
C PRO A 206 -43.44 1.54 0.83
N LYS A 207 -42.72 0.80 1.68
CA LYS A 207 -43.27 -0.24 2.56
C LYS A 207 -43.54 0.25 3.99
N ASN A 208 -43.25 1.51 4.27
CA ASN A 208 -43.42 2.09 5.59
C ASN A 208 -44.90 2.20 5.99
N ALA A 209 -45.16 2.54 7.25
CA ALA A 209 -46.50 2.65 7.77
C ALA A 209 -47.25 3.88 7.23
N ILE A 210 -46.54 4.94 6.81
CA ILE A 210 -47.16 6.15 6.26
C ILE A 210 -47.83 5.82 4.92
N ALA A 211 -47.16 5.09 4.03
CA ALA A 211 -47.72 4.64 2.76
C ALA A 211 -48.99 3.77 2.97
N LYS A 212 -48.98 2.91 3.99
CA LYS A 212 -50.14 2.10 4.38
C LYS A 212 -51.30 2.95 4.90
N LEU A 213 -51.01 3.93 5.76
CA LEU A 213 -52.03 4.84 6.29
C LEU A 213 -52.71 5.63 5.17
N VAL A 214 -51.95 6.11 4.18
CA VAL A 214 -52.48 6.82 3.01
C VAL A 214 -53.42 5.90 2.20
N ALA A 215 -53.08 4.62 2.06
CA ALA A 215 -53.92 3.65 1.36
C ALA A 215 -55.19 3.27 2.14
N GLU A 216 -55.13 3.22 3.47
CA GLU A 216 -56.23 2.77 4.33
C GLU A 216 -57.23 3.89 4.69
N LYS A 217 -56.76 5.12 4.88
CA LYS A 217 -57.58 6.24 5.33
C LYS A 217 -57.97 7.09 4.13
N GLU A 218 -59.20 7.01 3.65
CA GLU A 218 -59.66 7.83 2.50
C GLU A 218 -59.92 9.30 2.86
N ASP A 219 -60.28 9.60 4.11
CA ASP A 219 -60.53 10.96 4.58
C ASP A 219 -59.24 11.63 5.06
N ASP A 220 -58.94 12.82 4.52
CA ASP A 220 -57.71 13.55 4.82
C ASP A 220 -57.64 14.01 6.27
N THR A 221 -58.76 14.38 6.89
CA THR A 221 -58.77 14.81 8.30
C THR A 221 -58.41 13.64 9.22
N LYS A 222 -58.96 12.45 8.94
CA LYS A 222 -58.60 11.21 9.64
C LYS A 222 -57.15 10.84 9.39
N LEU A 223 -56.66 10.92 8.15
CA LEU A 223 -55.25 10.65 7.83
C LEU A 223 -54.30 11.56 8.61
N ILE A 224 -54.55 12.87 8.61
CA ILE A 224 -53.78 13.86 9.38
C ILE A 224 -53.81 13.50 10.87
N THR A 225 -54.99 13.19 11.40
CA THR A 225 -55.15 12.83 12.83
C THR A 225 -54.35 11.59 13.20
N GLU A 226 -54.37 10.55 12.37
CA GLU A 226 -53.60 9.31 12.60
C GLU A 226 -52.09 9.56 12.53
N ILE A 227 -51.62 10.42 11.63
CA ILE A 227 -50.20 10.79 11.54
C ILE A 227 -49.78 11.58 12.81
N PHE A 228 -50.59 12.53 13.27
CA PHE A 228 -50.33 13.26 14.51
C PHE A 228 -50.26 12.35 15.74
N LEU A 229 -51.22 11.43 15.87
CA LEU A 229 -51.23 10.43 16.95
C LEU A 229 -50.02 9.50 16.85
N ARG A 230 -49.62 9.11 15.65
CA ARG A 230 -48.47 8.23 15.44
C ARG A 230 -47.14 8.89 15.76
N VAL A 231 -46.95 10.16 15.38
CA VAL A 231 -45.65 10.84 15.50
C VAL A 231 -45.49 11.50 16.86
N ILE A 232 -46.48 12.27 17.33
CA ILE A 232 -46.37 13.06 18.58
C ILE A 232 -47.41 12.70 19.64
N ASN A 233 -48.15 11.59 19.46
CA ASN A 233 -49.08 11.02 20.44
C ASN A 233 -50.16 11.99 20.97
N ARG A 234 -50.65 12.89 20.10
CA ARG A 234 -51.82 13.73 20.39
C ARG A 234 -52.65 13.97 19.14
N ALA A 235 -53.90 14.37 19.31
CA ALA A 235 -54.71 14.83 18.21
C ALA A 235 -54.24 16.23 17.71
N PRO A 236 -54.38 16.52 16.41
CA PRO A 236 -54.17 17.86 15.88
C PRO A 236 -55.32 18.79 16.29
N SER A 237 -55.02 20.07 16.38
CA SER A 237 -56.02 21.13 16.49
C SER A 237 -56.67 21.44 15.13
N GLU A 238 -57.82 22.11 15.14
CA GLU A 238 -58.50 22.53 13.90
C GLU A 238 -57.62 23.46 13.04
N ALA A 239 -56.84 24.33 13.69
CA ALA A 239 -55.90 25.22 13.00
C ALA A 239 -54.76 24.44 12.32
N GLU A 240 -54.24 23.40 12.98
CA GLU A 240 -53.21 22.52 12.39
C GLU A 240 -53.77 21.75 11.18
N ILE A 241 -54.98 21.18 11.30
CA ILE A 241 -55.63 20.50 10.17
C ILE A 241 -55.81 21.46 8.98
N ALA A 242 -56.29 22.67 9.23
CA ALA A 242 -56.48 23.67 8.18
C ALA A 242 -55.17 24.05 7.49
N SER A 243 -54.10 24.28 8.27
CA SER A 243 -52.78 24.63 7.73
C SER A 243 -52.17 23.49 6.89
N VAL A 244 -52.31 22.24 7.34
CA VAL A 244 -51.81 21.07 6.61
C VAL A 244 -52.54 20.92 5.27
N ARG A 245 -53.88 21.02 5.27
CA ARG A 245 -54.67 20.91 4.03
C ARG A 245 -54.35 22.02 3.02
N GLN A 246 -54.04 23.22 3.51
CA GLN A 246 -53.60 24.31 2.64
C GLN A 246 -52.27 23.97 1.96
N SER A 247 -51.27 23.54 2.72
CA SER A 247 -49.96 23.14 2.17
C SER A 247 -50.07 21.97 1.18
N TRP A 248 -50.93 20.99 1.46
CA TRP A 248 -51.15 19.86 0.55
C TRP A 248 -51.72 20.27 -0.82
N ALA A 249 -52.51 21.35 -0.87
CA ALA A 249 -53.07 21.87 -2.12
C ALA A 249 -52.01 22.57 -3.01
N GLU A 250 -50.87 22.95 -2.43
CA GLU A 250 -49.81 23.69 -3.13
C GLU A 250 -48.90 22.78 -3.96
N ILE A 251 -48.75 21.49 -3.61
CA ILE A 251 -47.85 20.51 -4.27
C ILE A 251 -47.95 20.54 -5.81
N GLN A 252 -49.17 20.48 -6.33
CA GLN A 252 -49.41 20.49 -7.79
C GLN A 252 -49.13 21.86 -8.43
N THR A 253 -49.36 22.93 -7.68
CA THR A 253 -49.14 24.30 -8.15
C THR A 253 -47.64 24.59 -8.19
N ASP A 254 -46.89 24.14 -7.18
CA ASP A 254 -45.44 24.27 -7.10
C ASP A 254 -44.76 23.48 -8.21
N HIS A 255 -45.17 22.24 -8.47
CA HIS A 255 -44.63 21.45 -9.58
C HIS A 255 -44.83 22.16 -10.93
N LYS A 256 -46.02 22.72 -11.19
CA LYS A 256 -46.29 23.49 -12.41
C LYS A 256 -45.44 24.76 -12.50
N ALA A 257 -45.21 25.44 -11.38
CA ALA A 257 -44.34 26.61 -11.32
C ALA A 257 -42.89 26.24 -11.64
N MET A 258 -42.40 25.11 -11.10
CA MET A 258 -41.07 24.59 -11.40
C MET A 258 -40.92 24.22 -12.88
N LEU A 259 -41.90 23.56 -13.50
CA LEU A 259 -41.90 23.27 -14.94
C LEU A 259 -41.81 24.56 -15.79
N ALA A 260 -42.60 25.57 -15.44
CA ALA A 260 -42.59 26.85 -16.14
C ALA A 260 -41.22 27.54 -16.02
N GLU A 261 -40.58 27.47 -14.85
CA GLU A 261 -39.26 28.05 -14.63
C GLU A 261 -38.15 27.29 -15.35
N LEU A 262 -38.20 25.95 -15.35
CA LEU A 262 -37.25 25.12 -16.11
C LEU A 262 -37.32 25.47 -17.60
N SER A 263 -38.53 25.60 -18.16
CA SER A 263 -38.70 26.00 -19.56
C SER A 263 -38.06 27.36 -19.87
N LYS A 264 -38.16 28.34 -18.96
CA LYS A 264 -37.49 29.64 -19.13
C LYS A 264 -35.96 29.50 -19.06
N MET A 265 -35.46 28.72 -18.10
CA MET A 265 -34.02 28.48 -17.93
C MET A 265 -33.41 27.79 -19.16
N GLU A 266 -34.08 26.76 -19.69
CA GLU A 266 -33.64 26.04 -20.88
C GLU A 266 -33.65 26.93 -22.12
N LYS A 267 -34.71 27.74 -22.32
CA LYS A 267 -34.76 28.72 -23.41
C LYS A 267 -33.63 29.74 -23.35
N LYS A 268 -33.21 30.16 -22.14
CA LYS A 268 -32.10 31.08 -21.94
C LYS A 268 -30.74 30.42 -22.18
N TRP A 269 -30.60 29.14 -21.84
CA TRP A 269 -29.35 28.39 -21.98
C TRP A 269 -29.09 27.94 -23.43
N GLU A 270 -30.13 27.59 -24.18
CA GLU A 270 -30.02 26.97 -25.50
C GLU A 270 -29.15 27.75 -26.52
N PRO A 271 -29.24 29.10 -26.64
CA PRO A 271 -28.35 29.86 -27.51
C PRO A 271 -26.87 29.75 -27.13
N THR A 272 -26.57 29.77 -25.82
CA THR A 272 -25.19 29.62 -25.32
C THR A 272 -24.67 28.22 -25.58
N ARG A 273 -25.51 27.19 -25.37
CA ARG A 273 -25.17 25.81 -25.69
C ARG A 273 -24.80 25.64 -27.16
N LYS A 274 -25.65 26.13 -28.08
CA LYS A 274 -25.39 26.07 -29.53
C LYS A 274 -24.10 26.80 -29.94
N ALA A 275 -23.86 27.99 -29.39
CA ALA A 275 -22.65 28.74 -29.69
C ALA A 275 -21.37 28.04 -29.21
N ARG A 276 -21.41 27.44 -28.01
CA ARG A 276 -20.29 26.64 -27.51
C ARG A 276 -20.08 25.39 -28.37
N GLU A 277 -21.15 24.74 -28.81
CA GLU A 277 -21.08 23.52 -29.65
C GLU A 277 -20.48 23.80 -31.02
N ALA A 278 -20.89 24.90 -31.66
CA ALA A 278 -20.25 25.36 -32.89
C ALA A 278 -18.75 25.61 -32.70
N LYS A 279 -18.35 26.22 -31.57
CA LYS A 279 -16.92 26.45 -31.25
C LYS A 279 -16.16 25.13 -31.03
N ARG A 280 -16.78 24.15 -30.39
CA ARG A 280 -16.19 22.82 -30.18
C ARG A 280 -15.94 22.11 -31.51
N VAL A 281 -16.95 22.05 -32.38
CA VAL A 281 -16.85 21.44 -33.71
C VAL A 281 -15.76 22.11 -34.55
N ALA A 282 -15.74 23.44 -34.60
CA ALA A 282 -14.68 24.18 -35.30
C ALA A 282 -13.28 23.93 -34.69
N GLY A 283 -13.19 23.73 -33.37
CA GLY A 283 -11.95 23.35 -32.70
C GLY A 283 -11.45 21.95 -33.09
N ILE A 284 -12.37 20.99 -33.24
CA ILE A 284 -12.05 19.62 -33.70
C ILE A 284 -11.51 19.64 -35.11
N GLU A 285 -12.20 20.34 -36.03
CA GLU A 285 -11.78 20.47 -37.43
C GLU A 285 -10.38 21.08 -37.52
N LYS A 286 -10.15 22.21 -36.84
CA LYS A 286 -8.84 22.87 -36.79
C LYS A 286 -7.74 21.96 -36.24
N ALA A 287 -8.02 21.19 -35.19
CA ALA A 287 -7.03 20.29 -34.60
C ALA A 287 -6.73 19.09 -35.52
N ALA A 288 -7.74 18.57 -36.21
CA ALA A 288 -7.57 17.49 -37.20
C ALA A 288 -6.74 17.95 -38.41
N ASP A 289 -6.99 19.16 -38.92
CA ASP A 289 -6.21 19.75 -40.01
C ASP A 289 -4.74 20.00 -39.62
N ALA A 290 -4.50 20.42 -38.37
CA ALA A 290 -3.15 20.60 -37.86
C ALA A 290 -2.38 19.26 -37.77
N ILE A 291 -3.06 18.17 -37.39
CA ILE A 291 -2.47 16.82 -37.38
C ILE A 291 -2.14 16.37 -38.80
N SER A 292 -3.10 16.46 -39.73
CA SER A 292 -2.91 15.99 -41.11
C SER A 292 -1.78 16.75 -41.82
N GLY A 293 -1.72 18.07 -41.64
CA GLY A 293 -0.67 18.92 -42.20
C GLY A 293 0.73 18.62 -41.63
N TYR A 294 0.82 18.30 -40.33
CA TYR A 294 2.10 17.96 -39.71
C TYR A 294 2.56 16.54 -40.04
N GLN A 295 1.62 15.60 -40.11
CA GLN A 295 1.92 14.18 -40.29
C GLN A 295 2.62 13.89 -41.63
N ALA A 296 2.19 14.51 -42.72
CA ALA A 296 2.81 14.30 -44.04
C ALA A 296 4.31 14.68 -44.08
N GLN A 297 4.70 15.75 -43.38
CA GLN A 297 6.10 16.19 -43.32
C GLN A 297 6.92 15.33 -42.36
N HIS A 298 6.34 14.97 -41.21
CA HIS A 298 7.03 14.21 -40.19
C HIS A 298 7.23 12.74 -40.56
N ASP A 299 6.27 12.11 -41.25
CA ASP A 299 6.37 10.71 -41.67
C ASP A 299 7.55 10.48 -42.62
N ALA A 300 7.84 11.45 -43.50
CA ALA A 300 9.00 11.39 -44.38
C ALA A 300 10.33 11.46 -43.62
N GLU A 301 10.46 12.37 -42.64
CA GLU A 301 11.68 12.49 -41.84
C GLU A 301 11.85 11.29 -40.89
N ARG A 302 10.77 10.78 -40.29
CA ARG A 302 10.83 9.56 -39.46
C ARG A 302 11.33 8.38 -40.29
N LYS A 303 10.78 8.18 -41.48
CA LYS A 303 11.22 7.10 -42.38
C LYS A 303 12.71 7.24 -42.74
N ARG A 304 13.18 8.46 -43.01
CA ARG A 304 14.61 8.72 -43.26
C ARG A 304 15.49 8.31 -42.08
N LEU A 305 15.08 8.63 -40.85
CA LEU A 305 15.81 8.26 -39.63
C LEU A 305 15.80 6.75 -39.40
N GLU A 306 14.68 6.07 -39.68
CA GLU A 306 14.56 4.61 -39.65
C GLU A 306 15.51 3.95 -40.67
N ASP A 307 15.53 4.45 -41.91
CA ASP A 307 16.41 3.98 -42.97
C ASP A 307 17.90 4.24 -42.65
N GLU A 308 18.24 5.35 -41.99
CA GLU A 308 19.61 5.64 -41.53
C GLU A 308 20.04 4.71 -40.39
N LEU A 309 19.16 4.49 -39.41
CA LEU A 309 19.40 3.57 -38.30
C LEU A 309 19.64 2.15 -38.81
N GLN A 310 18.79 1.68 -39.74
CA GLN A 310 18.90 0.37 -40.35
C GLN A 310 20.23 0.21 -41.11
N ARG A 311 20.63 1.22 -41.90
CA ARG A 311 21.93 1.21 -42.58
C ARG A 311 23.11 1.14 -41.61
N LYS A 312 23.05 1.81 -40.45
CA LYS A 312 24.10 1.72 -39.41
C LYS A 312 24.17 0.32 -38.80
N ILE A 313 23.02 -0.30 -38.54
CA ILE A 313 22.95 -1.68 -38.03
C ILE A 313 23.54 -2.66 -39.04
N GLU A 314 23.14 -2.57 -40.31
CA GLU A 314 23.63 -3.43 -41.38
C GLU A 314 25.13 -3.23 -41.64
N GLY A 315 25.59 -1.98 -41.66
CA GLY A 315 27.01 -1.66 -41.81
C GLY A 315 27.86 -2.23 -40.67
N SER A 316 27.37 -2.15 -39.42
CA SER A 316 28.09 -2.70 -38.26
C SER A 316 28.14 -4.22 -38.28
N LYS A 317 27.04 -4.89 -38.66
CA LYS A 317 27.01 -6.35 -38.86
C LYS A 317 27.96 -6.80 -39.97
N LYS A 318 28.00 -6.05 -41.08
CA LYS A 318 28.92 -6.32 -42.19
C LYS A 318 30.38 -6.18 -41.73
N ALA A 319 30.71 -5.14 -40.97
CA ALA A 319 32.07 -4.95 -40.45
C ALA A 319 32.54 -6.13 -39.56
N VAL A 320 31.65 -6.66 -38.70
CA VAL A 320 31.94 -7.87 -37.91
C VAL A 320 32.19 -9.07 -38.82
N SER A 321 31.32 -9.31 -39.81
CA SER A 321 31.45 -10.42 -40.75
C SER A 321 32.73 -10.35 -41.59
N ASP A 322 33.07 -9.15 -42.07
CA ASP A 322 34.28 -8.90 -42.86
C ASP A 322 35.54 -9.14 -42.01
N TYR A 323 35.52 -8.74 -40.72
CA TYR A 323 36.63 -9.01 -39.79
C TYR A 323 36.77 -10.49 -39.45
N GLN A 324 35.65 -11.19 -39.23
CA GLN A 324 35.64 -12.64 -38.96
C GLN A 324 36.35 -13.44 -40.06
N ALA A 325 36.19 -13.03 -41.33
CA ALA A 325 36.89 -13.66 -42.45
C ALA A 325 38.42 -13.53 -42.37
N SER A 326 38.96 -12.56 -41.61
CA SER A 326 40.40 -12.37 -41.40
C SER A 326 40.96 -13.11 -40.19
N LEU A 327 40.12 -13.64 -39.29
CA LEU A 327 40.55 -14.27 -38.04
C LEU A 327 41.42 -15.51 -38.27
N ALA A 328 41.12 -16.32 -39.28
CA ALA A 328 41.91 -17.50 -39.61
C ALA A 328 43.37 -17.15 -39.98
N ALA A 329 43.57 -16.08 -40.76
CA ALA A 329 44.91 -15.61 -41.11
C ALA A 329 45.65 -15.03 -39.90
N LYS A 330 44.98 -14.20 -39.09
CA LYS A 330 45.54 -13.64 -37.85
C LYS A 330 45.89 -14.73 -36.82
N ALA A 331 45.07 -15.77 -36.72
CA ALA A 331 45.33 -16.93 -35.87
C ALA A 331 46.57 -17.70 -36.30
N GLN A 332 46.81 -17.82 -37.61
CA GLN A 332 48.02 -18.40 -38.16
C GLN A 332 49.25 -17.53 -37.85
N ASP A 333 49.17 -16.22 -38.11
CA ASP A 333 50.26 -15.28 -37.82
C ASP A 333 50.64 -15.30 -36.33
N PHE A 334 49.64 -15.32 -35.44
CA PHE A 334 49.84 -15.47 -34.00
C PHE A 334 50.57 -16.77 -33.65
N ALA A 335 50.12 -17.90 -34.22
CA ALA A 335 50.75 -19.19 -33.98
C ALA A 335 52.22 -19.18 -34.42
N ASP A 336 52.53 -18.60 -35.58
CA ASP A 336 53.90 -18.55 -36.11
C ASP A 336 54.83 -17.65 -35.28
N GLN A 337 54.31 -16.55 -34.71
CA GLN A 337 55.08 -15.66 -33.82
C GLN A 337 55.42 -16.30 -32.47
N ILE A 338 54.51 -17.12 -31.93
CA ILE A 338 54.64 -17.71 -30.59
C ILE A 338 55.25 -19.11 -30.61
N LYS A 339 55.31 -19.77 -31.78
CA LYS A 339 55.89 -21.12 -31.94
C LYS A 339 57.31 -21.17 -31.38
N GLY A 340 57.55 -22.10 -30.45
CA GLY A 340 58.85 -22.26 -29.79
C GLY A 340 59.13 -21.32 -28.61
N ASN A 341 58.25 -20.33 -28.36
CA ASN A 341 58.36 -19.36 -27.26
C ASN A 341 57.32 -19.58 -26.14
N VAL A 342 56.61 -20.71 -26.14
CA VAL A 342 55.64 -21.04 -25.07
C VAL A 342 56.38 -21.60 -23.87
N VAL A 343 56.48 -20.78 -22.82
CA VAL A 343 57.23 -21.12 -21.59
C VAL A 343 56.36 -21.81 -20.54
N THR A 344 55.06 -21.54 -20.54
CA THR A 344 54.12 -21.97 -19.49
C THR A 344 52.80 -22.42 -20.10
N ASN A 345 52.33 -23.60 -19.70
CA ASN A 345 51.06 -24.18 -20.11
C ASN A 345 50.04 -24.05 -18.97
N TRP A 346 48.87 -23.52 -19.31
CA TRP A 346 47.76 -23.32 -18.38
C TRP A 346 46.65 -24.31 -18.66
N HIS A 347 46.25 -25.07 -17.64
CA HIS A 347 45.22 -26.09 -17.76
C HIS A 347 43.91 -25.58 -17.18
N LEU A 348 42.86 -25.55 -18.00
CA LEU A 348 41.55 -25.04 -17.62
C LEU A 348 40.90 -25.95 -16.58
N LEU A 349 40.48 -25.36 -15.45
CA LEU A 349 39.64 -26.01 -14.47
C LEU A 349 38.17 -25.81 -14.83
N ARG A 350 37.43 -26.92 -14.93
CA ARG A 350 35.99 -26.92 -15.22
C ARG A 350 35.21 -27.43 -14.02
N PRO A 351 34.69 -26.54 -13.14
CA PRO A 351 33.83 -26.96 -12.05
C PRO A 351 32.52 -27.54 -12.56
N ALA A 352 32.00 -28.56 -11.87
CA ALA A 352 30.67 -29.11 -12.16
C ALA A 352 29.54 -28.13 -11.77
N SER A 353 29.76 -27.32 -10.74
CA SER A 353 28.85 -26.25 -10.32
C SER A 353 29.61 -25.15 -9.59
N VAL A 354 29.04 -23.95 -9.58
CA VAL A 354 29.58 -22.77 -8.89
C VAL A 354 28.48 -22.14 -8.07
N ALA A 355 28.76 -21.88 -6.79
CA ALA A 355 27.85 -21.18 -5.89
C ALA A 355 28.15 -19.68 -5.88
N ALA A 356 27.11 -18.87 -6.00
CA ALA A 356 27.14 -17.43 -5.77
C ALA A 356 26.64 -17.10 -4.36
N SER A 357 27.29 -16.20 -3.64
CA SER A 357 26.92 -15.82 -2.26
C SER A 357 25.50 -15.26 -2.14
N ASP A 358 25.00 -14.61 -3.19
CA ASP A 358 23.67 -14.01 -3.25
C ASP A 358 22.60 -14.92 -3.87
N LYS A 359 22.97 -16.18 -4.14
CA LYS A 359 22.15 -17.22 -4.80
C LYS A 359 21.75 -16.89 -6.25
N SER A 360 22.41 -15.93 -6.90
CA SER A 360 22.19 -15.66 -8.32
C SER A 360 22.60 -16.88 -9.17
N LYS A 361 21.98 -16.99 -10.34
CA LYS A 361 22.27 -18.09 -11.27
C LYS A 361 23.70 -17.95 -11.78
N VAL A 362 24.47 -19.04 -11.75
CA VAL A 362 25.80 -19.13 -12.35
C VAL A 362 25.79 -20.25 -13.37
N GLU A 363 26.32 -19.98 -14.56
CA GLU A 363 26.38 -20.92 -15.67
C GLU A 363 27.84 -21.24 -15.97
N VAL A 364 28.18 -22.53 -16.09
CA VAL A 364 29.47 -22.96 -16.66
C VAL A 364 29.24 -23.22 -18.14
N THR A 365 29.80 -22.37 -19.00
CA THR A 365 29.57 -22.38 -20.44
C THR A 365 30.43 -23.44 -21.16
N ALA A 366 30.13 -23.72 -22.43
CA ALA A 366 30.79 -24.79 -23.20
C ALA A 366 32.32 -24.60 -23.38
N ASP A 367 32.78 -23.35 -23.44
CA ASP A 367 34.21 -22.98 -23.43
C ASP A 367 34.87 -23.16 -22.05
N GLY A 368 34.09 -23.50 -21.02
CA GLY A 368 34.52 -23.65 -19.62
C GLY A 368 34.62 -22.33 -18.85
N SER A 369 34.13 -21.22 -19.41
CA SER A 369 33.97 -19.98 -18.63
C SER A 369 32.82 -20.09 -17.64
N ILE A 370 32.97 -19.44 -16.50
CA ILE A 370 31.97 -19.27 -15.49
C ILE A 370 31.33 -17.92 -15.76
N ARG A 371 30.02 -17.93 -16.01
CA ARG A 371 29.21 -16.77 -16.32
C ARG A 371 28.17 -16.57 -15.23
N GLY A 372 28.40 -15.57 -14.39
CA GLY A 372 27.46 -15.13 -13.38
C GLY A 372 26.25 -14.42 -13.99
N SER A 373 25.18 -14.38 -13.21
CA SER A 373 24.08 -13.46 -13.38
C SER A 373 23.92 -12.66 -12.09
N GLY A 374 23.33 -11.48 -12.17
CA GLY A 374 23.20 -10.59 -11.02
C GLY A 374 23.17 -9.14 -11.44
N GLY A 375 22.88 -8.26 -10.47
CA GLY A 375 22.97 -6.81 -10.63
C GLY A 375 24.28 -6.26 -10.03
N GLU A 376 24.29 -4.97 -9.75
CA GLU A 376 25.46 -4.22 -9.25
C GLU A 376 25.74 -4.40 -7.74
N ARG A 377 25.60 -5.62 -7.21
CA ARG A 377 25.83 -5.93 -5.79
C ARG A 377 27.07 -6.80 -5.61
N ALA A 378 27.67 -6.78 -4.42
CA ALA A 378 28.77 -7.67 -4.06
C ALA A 378 28.39 -9.14 -4.32
N LEU A 379 29.32 -9.89 -4.93
CA LEU A 379 29.06 -11.24 -5.42
C LEU A 379 30.32 -12.10 -5.28
N ASP A 380 30.27 -13.09 -4.40
CA ASP A 380 31.37 -14.02 -4.20
C ASP A 380 31.05 -15.35 -4.91
N TYR A 381 32.02 -15.89 -5.64
CA TYR A 381 31.92 -17.19 -6.28
C TYR A 381 32.71 -18.22 -5.49
N ARG A 382 32.11 -19.37 -5.19
CA ARG A 382 32.79 -20.50 -4.55
C ARG A 382 32.49 -21.80 -5.31
N PHE A 383 33.52 -22.58 -5.58
CA PHE A 383 33.40 -23.86 -6.25
C PHE A 383 34.55 -24.80 -5.87
N SER A 384 34.34 -26.09 -6.08
CA SER A 384 35.38 -27.12 -5.91
C SER A 384 35.58 -27.88 -7.22
N VAL A 385 36.83 -28.21 -7.54
CA VAL A 385 37.20 -28.97 -8.74
C VAL A 385 38.16 -30.10 -8.34
N GLU A 386 37.82 -31.32 -8.74
CA GLU A 386 38.73 -32.45 -8.62
C GLU A 386 39.65 -32.52 -9.85
N THR A 387 40.95 -32.67 -9.62
CA THR A 387 41.94 -32.81 -10.68
C THR A 387 42.98 -33.85 -10.32
N ARG A 388 43.48 -34.58 -11.32
CA ARG A 388 44.64 -35.47 -11.17
C ARG A 388 45.97 -34.74 -11.36
N MET A 389 45.94 -33.45 -11.69
CA MET A 389 47.14 -32.63 -11.82
C MET A 389 47.80 -32.46 -10.45
N THR A 390 49.11 -32.66 -10.43
CA THR A 390 49.94 -32.58 -9.23
C THR A 390 51.11 -31.63 -9.49
N ASN A 391 51.84 -31.22 -8.44
CA ASN A 391 52.89 -30.20 -8.53
C ASN A 391 52.36 -28.88 -9.09
N ILE A 392 51.14 -28.49 -8.68
CA ILE A 392 50.55 -27.24 -9.11
C ILE A 392 51.34 -26.10 -8.45
N THR A 393 51.83 -25.18 -9.28
CA THR A 393 52.70 -24.06 -8.87
C THR A 393 51.98 -22.71 -8.89
N GLY A 394 50.86 -22.60 -9.60
CA GLY A 394 50.10 -21.35 -9.72
C GLY A 394 48.68 -21.49 -10.24
N ILE A 395 47.90 -20.43 -10.06
CA ILE A 395 46.52 -20.26 -10.54
C ILE A 395 46.44 -19.03 -11.44
N MET A 396 45.62 -19.10 -12.49
CA MET A 396 45.27 -17.93 -13.30
C MET A 396 43.76 -17.70 -13.27
N ILE A 397 43.37 -16.42 -13.13
CA ILE A 397 42.04 -15.94 -13.43
C ILE A 397 42.11 -15.21 -14.78
N GLU A 398 41.41 -15.73 -15.77
CA GLU A 398 41.17 -15.02 -17.04
C GLU A 398 39.78 -14.42 -17.00
N VAL A 399 39.66 -13.14 -17.29
CA VAL A 399 38.40 -12.41 -17.25
C VAL A 399 38.02 -12.11 -18.69
N VAL A 400 36.81 -12.53 -19.08
CA VAL A 400 36.41 -12.63 -20.48
C VAL A 400 35.29 -11.63 -20.73
N PRO A 401 35.42 -10.71 -21.69
CA PRO A 401 34.35 -9.81 -22.06
C PRO A 401 33.07 -10.55 -22.42
N ASP A 402 31.94 -9.99 -22.01
CA ASP A 402 30.64 -10.45 -22.42
C ASP A 402 29.83 -9.27 -22.94
N LEU A 403 29.29 -9.43 -24.14
CA LEU A 403 28.47 -8.41 -24.77
C LEU A 403 27.22 -8.06 -23.93
N ALA A 404 26.73 -8.93 -23.05
CA ALA A 404 25.62 -8.65 -22.14
C ALA A 404 26.04 -7.78 -20.94
N PHE A 405 27.33 -7.70 -20.66
CA PHE A 405 27.92 -6.99 -19.53
C PHE A 405 28.56 -5.68 -19.99
N ASN A 406 27.83 -4.97 -20.84
CA ASN A 406 28.32 -3.82 -21.59
C ASN A 406 29.64 -4.08 -22.31
N GLY A 407 29.88 -5.29 -22.81
CA GLY A 407 31.11 -5.65 -23.50
C GLY A 407 32.34 -5.77 -22.59
N GLY A 408 32.17 -5.81 -21.26
CA GLY A 408 33.23 -6.09 -20.30
C GLY A 408 33.04 -7.41 -19.55
N PRO A 409 33.96 -7.81 -18.66
CA PRO A 409 33.87 -9.04 -17.91
C PRO A 409 33.07 -8.90 -16.60
N GLY A 410 32.61 -7.70 -16.21
CA GLY A 410 31.92 -7.45 -14.94
C GLY A 410 30.45 -7.06 -15.07
N LEU A 411 29.63 -7.34 -14.06
CA LEU A 411 28.17 -7.09 -14.10
C LEU A 411 27.77 -5.63 -13.81
N SER A 412 28.74 -4.71 -13.68
CA SER A 412 28.46 -3.30 -13.44
C SER A 412 27.86 -2.61 -14.68
N LYS A 413 27.21 -1.45 -14.49
CA LYS A 413 26.69 -0.61 -15.59
C LYS A 413 27.73 -0.17 -16.59
N ASP A 414 29.01 -0.09 -16.22
CA ASP A 414 30.08 0.25 -17.14
C ASP A 414 30.79 -0.98 -17.74
N GLY A 415 30.54 -2.19 -17.22
CA GLY A 415 31.16 -3.46 -17.62
C GLY A 415 32.49 -3.77 -16.93
N ASN A 416 32.95 -2.91 -16.02
CA ASN A 416 34.16 -3.12 -15.24
C ASN A 416 33.94 -4.11 -14.09
N MET A 417 35.02 -4.64 -13.52
CA MET A 417 34.97 -5.57 -12.40
C MET A 417 36.01 -5.20 -11.34
N VAL A 418 35.79 -5.65 -10.11
CA VAL A 418 36.78 -5.64 -9.05
C VAL A 418 36.77 -6.99 -8.31
N VAL A 419 37.84 -7.76 -8.46
CA VAL A 419 38.08 -8.97 -7.64
C VAL A 419 38.82 -8.50 -6.39
N THR A 420 38.24 -8.71 -5.22
CA THR A 420 38.81 -8.25 -3.95
C THR A 420 39.70 -9.28 -3.29
N GLU A 421 39.36 -10.57 -3.38
CA GLU A 421 40.15 -11.63 -2.75
C GLU A 421 40.04 -12.95 -3.55
N LEU A 422 41.14 -13.70 -3.61
CA LEU A 422 41.23 -15.08 -4.09
C LEU A 422 41.63 -15.97 -2.91
N GLU A 423 40.69 -16.79 -2.47
CA GLU A 423 40.92 -17.83 -1.48
C GLU A 423 41.06 -19.16 -2.19
N THR A 424 42.07 -19.97 -1.85
CA THR A 424 42.15 -21.34 -2.35
C THR A 424 42.59 -22.28 -1.25
N LYS A 425 41.98 -23.46 -1.25
CA LYS A 425 42.38 -24.59 -0.42
C LYS A 425 42.47 -25.84 -1.26
N TRP A 426 43.27 -26.79 -0.82
CA TRP A 426 43.41 -28.08 -1.47
C TRP A 426 43.28 -29.21 -0.46
N GLN A 427 42.78 -30.35 -0.92
CA GLN A 427 42.67 -31.57 -0.14
C GLN A 427 43.02 -32.75 -1.04
N GLY A 428 43.87 -33.67 -0.57
CA GLY A 428 44.10 -34.93 -1.26
C GLY A 428 42.81 -35.77 -1.34
N LEU A 429 42.64 -36.55 -2.41
CA LEU A 429 41.46 -37.42 -2.57
C LEU A 429 41.60 -38.77 -1.83
N GLU A 430 42.68 -38.97 -1.08
CA GLU A 430 42.84 -40.08 -0.16
C GLU A 430 41.98 -39.95 1.11
N ALA A 431 41.51 -41.10 1.60
CA ALA A 431 40.68 -41.16 2.81
C ALA A 431 41.43 -40.58 4.03
N GLY A 432 40.81 -39.58 4.67
CA GLY A 432 41.36 -38.91 5.85
C GLY A 432 42.29 -37.72 5.57
N ALA A 433 42.47 -37.33 4.30
CA ALA A 433 43.24 -36.13 3.94
C ALA A 433 42.66 -34.88 4.60
N LYS A 434 43.53 -34.00 5.11
CA LYS A 434 43.13 -32.70 5.68
C LYS A 434 43.11 -31.63 4.59
N GLU A 435 42.13 -30.73 4.68
CA GLU A 435 42.09 -29.54 3.83
C GLU A 435 43.18 -28.56 4.27
N MET A 436 44.00 -28.11 3.32
CA MET A 436 45.15 -27.24 3.53
C MET A 436 44.97 -25.92 2.75
N PRO A 437 45.26 -24.75 3.34
CA PRO A 437 45.19 -23.48 2.62
C PRO A 437 46.33 -23.35 1.61
N VAL A 438 46.04 -22.74 0.46
CA VAL A 438 47.05 -22.27 -0.50
C VAL A 438 47.46 -20.86 -0.12
N THR A 439 48.77 -20.63 0.05
CA THR A 439 49.32 -19.28 0.27
C THR A 439 49.93 -18.78 -1.03
N PHE A 440 49.57 -17.57 -1.46
CA PHE A 440 50.18 -16.91 -2.62
C PHE A 440 51.29 -15.95 -2.17
N VAL A 441 52.39 -15.89 -2.93
CA VAL A 441 53.56 -15.05 -2.61
C VAL A 441 53.80 -13.93 -3.60
N ASP A 442 53.27 -14.04 -4.81
CA ASP A 442 53.35 -12.99 -5.82
C ASP A 442 52.24 -13.16 -6.86
N ALA A 443 51.94 -12.09 -7.59
CA ALA A 443 51.01 -12.11 -8.70
C ALA A 443 51.37 -11.09 -9.78
N LYS A 444 50.86 -11.33 -10.99
CA LYS A 444 51.02 -10.45 -12.13
C LYS A 444 49.72 -10.42 -12.93
N ALA A 445 49.31 -9.24 -13.38
CA ALA A 445 48.14 -9.09 -14.24
C ALA A 445 48.54 -8.45 -15.58
N SER A 446 47.81 -8.79 -16.64
CA SER A 446 48.05 -8.22 -17.98
C SER A 446 47.71 -6.72 -18.02
N PHE A 447 46.86 -6.26 -17.10
CA PHE A 447 46.56 -4.86 -16.86
C PHE A 447 46.17 -4.64 -15.40
N ASN A 448 46.60 -3.50 -14.82
CA ASN A 448 46.17 -3.04 -13.50
C ASN A 448 45.65 -1.60 -13.63
N GLN A 449 44.43 -1.33 -13.17
CA GLN A 449 43.97 0.05 -12.94
C GLN A 449 44.80 0.69 -11.82
N LYS A 450 45.08 1.99 -11.94
CA LYS A 450 45.78 2.76 -10.90
C LYS A 450 45.08 2.57 -9.54
N GLU A 451 45.83 2.11 -8.54
CA GLU A 451 45.39 1.76 -7.17
C GLU A 451 44.62 0.44 -6.98
N PHE A 452 44.31 -0.28 -8.06
CA PHE A 452 43.60 -1.56 -8.05
C PHE A 452 44.55 -2.66 -8.58
N ASP A 453 45.68 -2.84 -7.88
CA ASP A 453 46.73 -3.78 -8.25
C ASP A 453 46.38 -5.22 -7.84
N VAL A 454 46.58 -6.17 -8.76
CA VAL A 454 46.35 -7.61 -8.54
C VAL A 454 46.98 -8.19 -7.27
N LYS A 455 48.07 -7.62 -6.77
CA LYS A 455 48.71 -8.09 -5.52
C LYS A 455 47.84 -7.90 -4.27
N ARG A 456 46.78 -7.09 -4.34
CA ARG A 456 45.78 -6.90 -3.27
C ARG A 456 44.76 -8.03 -3.18
N VAL A 457 44.75 -8.96 -4.14
CA VAL A 457 43.77 -10.05 -4.22
C VAL A 457 44.11 -11.22 -3.29
N PHE A 458 45.27 -11.22 -2.63
CA PHE A 458 45.67 -12.27 -1.70
C PHE A 458 46.34 -11.70 -0.43
N ASP A 459 46.02 -10.44 -0.08
CA ASP A 459 46.56 -9.78 1.11
C ASP A 459 45.75 -10.10 2.38
N GLY A 460 44.63 -10.82 2.25
CA GLY A 460 43.73 -11.20 3.34
C GLY A 460 42.82 -10.07 3.82
N ASN A 461 42.79 -8.92 3.12
CA ASN A 461 41.91 -7.82 3.46
C ASN A 461 40.51 -8.01 2.87
N LEU A 462 39.58 -8.40 3.72
CA LEU A 462 38.18 -8.66 3.36
C LEU A 462 37.24 -7.44 3.49
N ASP A 463 37.77 -6.25 3.76
CA ASP A 463 36.98 -5.03 3.91
C ASP A 463 36.27 -4.66 2.61
N GLU A 464 35.05 -4.11 2.69
CA GLU A 464 34.28 -3.64 1.53
C GLU A 464 34.98 -2.52 0.74
N GLY A 465 35.98 -1.88 1.35
CA GLY A 465 36.83 -0.86 0.73
C GLY A 465 38.09 -1.40 0.05
N ASN A 466 38.36 -2.71 0.11
CA ASN A 466 39.53 -3.30 -0.55
C ASN A 466 39.45 -3.04 -2.06
N ARG A 467 40.47 -2.34 -2.58
CA ARG A 467 40.54 -1.97 -3.99
C ARG A 467 41.01 -3.11 -4.90
N GLY A 468 41.39 -4.28 -4.39
CA GLY A 468 41.52 -5.51 -5.19
C GLY A 468 42.22 -5.36 -6.56
N TRP A 469 41.78 -6.14 -7.55
CA TRP A 469 42.18 -6.04 -8.95
C TRP A 469 41.05 -5.49 -9.83
N ALA A 470 41.34 -4.47 -10.62
CA ALA A 470 40.39 -3.89 -11.58
C ALA A 470 41.08 -3.52 -12.90
N LEU A 471 40.27 -3.38 -13.95
CA LEU A 471 40.74 -3.04 -15.30
C LEU A 471 40.58 -1.54 -15.59
N GLY A 472 39.40 -0.96 -15.38
CA GLY A 472 39.17 0.49 -15.56
C GLY A 472 39.51 1.04 -16.96
N GLY A 473 39.30 2.34 -17.17
CA GLY A 473 39.79 3.09 -18.33
C GLY A 473 39.31 2.60 -19.71
N GLY A 474 38.26 1.78 -19.79
CA GLY A 474 37.78 1.17 -21.03
C GLY A 474 38.59 -0.05 -21.51
N ASN A 475 39.62 -0.49 -20.78
CA ASN A 475 40.46 -1.63 -21.17
C ASN A 475 39.76 -2.98 -21.00
N TYR A 476 38.62 -3.01 -20.30
CA TYR A 476 37.86 -4.22 -20.04
C TYR A 476 37.13 -4.80 -21.25
N LYS A 477 37.27 -4.24 -22.45
CA LYS A 477 36.65 -4.76 -23.68
C LYS A 477 37.38 -5.94 -24.31
N ILE A 478 38.54 -6.32 -23.79
CA ILE A 478 39.32 -7.49 -24.19
C ILE A 478 39.55 -8.42 -23.00
N ALA A 479 39.94 -9.66 -23.28
CA ALA A 479 40.30 -10.60 -22.23
C ALA A 479 41.55 -10.14 -21.46
N HIS A 480 41.51 -10.23 -20.13
CA HIS A 480 42.63 -9.93 -19.25
C HIS A 480 42.94 -11.11 -18.33
N ARG A 481 44.17 -11.20 -17.84
CA ARG A 481 44.64 -12.33 -17.04
C ARG A 481 45.34 -11.85 -15.80
N ALA A 482 45.08 -12.52 -14.69
CA ALA A 482 45.81 -12.40 -13.44
C ALA A 482 46.38 -13.77 -13.08
N VAL A 483 47.69 -13.87 -12.91
CA VAL A 483 48.40 -15.09 -12.51
C VAL A 483 48.93 -14.95 -11.09
N PHE A 484 48.82 -16.02 -10.31
CA PHE A 484 49.13 -16.05 -8.89
C PHE A 484 50.11 -17.19 -8.60
N LYS A 485 51.27 -16.85 -8.02
CA LYS A 485 52.33 -17.78 -7.64
C LYS A 485 52.09 -18.30 -6.24
N MET A 486 52.04 -19.62 -6.08
CA MET A 486 51.92 -20.26 -4.77
C MET A 486 53.26 -20.28 -4.03
N LYS A 487 53.21 -20.24 -2.70
CA LYS A 487 54.37 -20.40 -1.81
C LYS A 487 54.91 -21.83 -1.88
N ASP A 488 53.99 -22.77 -1.67
CA ASP A 488 54.24 -24.20 -1.61
C ASP A 488 53.53 -24.84 -2.80
N VAL A 489 54.22 -25.77 -3.46
CA VAL A 489 53.61 -26.56 -4.53
C VAL A 489 52.61 -27.54 -3.93
N ILE A 490 51.49 -27.77 -4.60
CA ILE A 490 50.55 -28.81 -4.18
C ILE A 490 51.20 -30.17 -4.49
N PRO A 491 51.58 -30.96 -3.48
CA PRO A 491 52.44 -32.13 -3.64
C PRO A 491 51.75 -33.22 -4.46
N GLY A 492 52.55 -33.99 -5.20
CA GLY A 492 52.05 -35.03 -6.08
C GLY A 492 52.03 -36.42 -5.50
N ASP A 493 50.83 -36.97 -5.35
CA ASP A 493 50.55 -38.40 -5.51
C ASP A 493 49.47 -38.56 -6.60
N SER A 494 49.92 -38.89 -7.81
CA SER A 494 49.11 -38.84 -9.04
C SER A 494 48.07 -39.95 -9.16
N GLU A 495 48.04 -40.93 -8.25
CA GLU A 495 47.05 -42.02 -8.32
C GLU A 495 45.65 -41.61 -7.87
N LYS A 496 45.54 -40.65 -6.94
CA LYS A 496 44.25 -40.24 -6.35
C LYS A 496 43.82 -38.84 -6.76
N GLY A 497 44.76 -37.91 -6.96
CA GLY A 497 44.45 -36.51 -7.32
C GLY A 497 44.09 -35.65 -6.11
N VAL A 498 43.69 -34.40 -6.38
CA VAL A 498 43.37 -33.39 -5.37
C VAL A 498 42.03 -32.71 -5.69
N SER A 499 41.32 -32.29 -4.65
CA SER A 499 40.21 -31.35 -4.73
C SER A 499 40.71 -29.94 -4.45
N LEU A 500 40.43 -29.01 -5.35
CA LEU A 500 40.72 -27.58 -5.19
C LEU A 500 39.44 -26.83 -4.89
N SER A 501 39.35 -26.24 -3.70
CA SER A 501 38.27 -25.34 -3.30
C SER A 501 38.69 -23.90 -3.55
N VAL A 502 38.04 -23.22 -4.48
CA VAL A 502 38.39 -21.85 -4.91
C VAL A 502 37.26 -20.90 -4.53
N GLY A 503 37.61 -19.77 -3.92
CA GLY A 503 36.74 -18.65 -3.62
C GLY A 503 37.23 -17.38 -4.31
N ILE A 504 36.41 -16.76 -5.16
CA ILE A 504 36.69 -15.47 -5.79
C ILE A 504 35.69 -14.47 -5.22
N LEU A 505 36.17 -13.58 -4.38
CA LEU A 505 35.35 -12.60 -3.68
C LEU A 505 35.34 -11.31 -4.48
N CYS A 506 34.15 -10.74 -4.69
CA CYS A 506 33.97 -9.45 -5.38
C CYS A 506 33.13 -8.54 -4.47
N ARG A 507 33.77 -8.00 -3.44
CA ARG A 507 33.10 -7.23 -2.38
C ARG A 507 33.18 -5.72 -2.55
N PHE A 508 33.88 -5.26 -3.57
CA PHE A 508 34.02 -3.84 -3.84
C PHE A 508 32.78 -3.28 -4.54
N LYS A 509 31.93 -2.62 -3.75
CA LYS A 509 30.77 -1.83 -4.21
C LYS A 509 30.02 -2.52 -5.37
N SER A 510 29.76 -1.77 -6.45
CA SER A 510 28.90 -2.13 -7.56
C SER A 510 29.61 -2.78 -8.75
N HIS A 511 30.75 -3.45 -8.54
CA HIS A 511 31.59 -4.00 -9.61
C HIS A 511 31.88 -5.51 -9.47
N PRO A 512 30.85 -6.36 -9.31
CA PRO A 512 31.07 -7.79 -9.26
C PRO A 512 31.60 -8.34 -10.59
N LEU A 513 32.42 -9.39 -10.51
CA LEU A 513 32.88 -10.15 -11.67
C LEU A 513 31.69 -10.87 -12.34
N GLY A 514 31.66 -10.86 -13.67
CA GLY A 514 30.57 -11.42 -14.48
C GLY A 514 30.96 -12.68 -15.25
N ARG A 515 32.04 -12.65 -16.04
CA ARG A 515 32.50 -13.81 -16.82
C ARG A 515 34.01 -14.02 -16.71
N PHE A 516 34.41 -15.24 -16.36
CA PHE A 516 35.82 -15.57 -16.13
C PHE A 516 36.11 -17.06 -16.33
N ARG A 517 37.39 -17.43 -16.47
CA ARG A 517 37.91 -18.80 -16.51
C ARG A 517 39.00 -18.93 -15.46
N ILE A 518 39.22 -20.16 -14.99
CA ILE A 518 40.22 -20.46 -13.98
C ILE A 518 41.14 -21.55 -14.51
N TYR A 519 42.45 -21.32 -14.40
CA TYR A 519 43.46 -22.26 -14.84
C TYR A 519 44.46 -22.56 -13.74
N VAL A 520 45.15 -23.69 -13.87
CA VAL A 520 46.31 -24.07 -13.04
C VAL A 520 47.50 -24.38 -13.94
N THR A 521 48.70 -24.26 -13.41
CA THR A 521 49.92 -24.69 -14.08
C THR A 521 50.78 -25.55 -13.17
N MET A 522 51.55 -26.44 -13.78
CA MET A 522 52.55 -27.28 -13.12
C MET A 522 53.98 -26.82 -13.48
N ASP A 523 54.10 -25.82 -14.36
CA ASP A 523 55.39 -25.31 -14.82
C ASP A 523 56.06 -24.45 -13.73
N PRO A 524 57.40 -24.39 -13.72
CA PRO A 524 58.15 -23.72 -12.65
C PRO A 524 58.01 -22.19 -12.63
N ASP A 525 57.58 -21.56 -13.72
CA ASP A 525 57.30 -20.12 -13.81
C ASP A 525 55.80 -19.83 -13.95
N PRO A 526 55.05 -19.79 -12.83
CA PRO A 526 53.63 -19.47 -12.84
C PRO A 526 53.32 -17.97 -13.04
N LEU A 527 54.33 -17.10 -13.14
CA LEU A 527 54.12 -15.67 -13.41
C LEU A 527 54.18 -15.32 -14.91
N SER A 528 54.54 -16.28 -15.75
CA SER A 528 54.41 -16.20 -17.20
C SER A 528 52.96 -16.44 -17.61
N PHE A 529 52.40 -15.53 -18.41
CA PHE A 529 51.02 -15.66 -18.89
C PHE A 529 50.81 -16.88 -19.79
N GLY A 530 51.87 -17.39 -20.44
CA GLY A 530 51.83 -18.61 -21.20
C GLY A 530 50.68 -18.71 -22.20
N LEU A 531 50.25 -19.94 -22.47
CA LEU A 531 49.03 -20.25 -23.22
C LEU A 531 48.23 -21.35 -22.52
N PRO A 532 46.90 -21.41 -22.70
CA PRO A 532 46.12 -22.58 -22.35
C PRO A 532 46.65 -23.80 -23.09
N SER A 533 46.68 -24.96 -22.44
CA SER A 533 47.29 -26.16 -23.00
C SER A 533 46.74 -26.52 -24.39
N HIS A 534 45.42 -26.43 -24.57
CA HIS A 534 44.77 -26.71 -25.85
C HIS A 534 45.14 -25.72 -26.97
N VAL A 535 45.49 -24.46 -26.64
CA VAL A 535 46.00 -23.47 -27.60
C VAL A 535 47.48 -23.74 -27.87
N SER A 536 48.27 -24.02 -26.83
CA SER A 536 49.69 -24.40 -26.94
C SER A 536 49.89 -25.63 -27.83
N ASP A 537 49.10 -26.68 -27.61
CA ASP A 537 49.10 -27.91 -28.41
C ASP A 537 48.78 -27.62 -29.90
N ALA A 538 47.89 -26.67 -30.16
CA ALA A 538 47.58 -26.23 -31.52
C ALA A 538 48.74 -25.45 -32.14
N VAL A 539 49.37 -24.52 -31.41
CA VAL A 539 50.52 -23.72 -31.88
C VAL A 539 51.72 -24.60 -32.24
N THR A 540 52.01 -25.63 -31.44
CA THR A 540 53.18 -26.51 -31.65
C THR A 540 53.06 -27.37 -32.92
N LYS A 541 51.84 -27.68 -33.35
CA LYS A 541 51.58 -28.40 -34.60
C LYS A 541 51.74 -27.52 -35.84
N ASP A 542 52.19 -28.12 -36.93
CA ASP A 542 52.16 -27.48 -38.24
C ASP A 542 50.73 -27.22 -38.70
N SER A 543 50.49 -26.09 -39.37
CA SER A 543 49.15 -25.63 -39.75
C SER A 543 48.32 -26.68 -40.50
N ALA A 544 48.96 -27.42 -41.41
CA ALA A 544 48.33 -28.49 -42.19
C ALA A 544 47.88 -29.70 -41.35
N SER A 545 48.48 -29.90 -40.17
CA SER A 545 48.22 -31.04 -39.29
C SER A 545 47.24 -30.71 -38.14
N ARG A 546 46.79 -29.47 -38.03
CA ARG A 546 45.80 -29.05 -37.02
C ARG A 546 44.40 -29.56 -37.40
N SER A 547 43.70 -30.12 -36.43
CA SER A 547 42.28 -30.47 -36.52
C SER A 547 41.40 -29.23 -36.54
N GLU A 548 40.12 -29.38 -36.91
CA GLU A 548 39.14 -28.28 -36.90
C GLU A 548 38.97 -27.67 -35.50
N VAL A 549 38.97 -28.51 -34.45
CA VAL A 549 38.88 -28.06 -33.05
C VAL A 549 40.09 -27.20 -32.66
N GLU A 550 41.29 -27.58 -33.11
CA GLU A 550 42.53 -26.85 -32.83
C GLU A 550 42.59 -25.51 -33.57
N ARG A 551 42.09 -25.46 -34.81
CA ARG A 551 41.96 -24.19 -35.56
C ARG A 551 40.96 -23.27 -34.89
N GLY A 552 39.78 -23.79 -34.54
CA GLY A 552 38.74 -23.03 -33.83
C GLY A 552 39.23 -22.50 -32.48
N ALA A 553 40.05 -23.27 -31.75
CA ALA A 553 40.66 -22.83 -30.50
C ALA A 553 41.63 -21.65 -30.70
N LEU A 554 42.48 -21.68 -31.74
CA LEU A 554 43.38 -20.58 -32.08
C LEU A 554 42.62 -19.32 -32.52
N GLU A 555 41.63 -19.49 -33.39
CA GLU A 555 40.79 -18.37 -33.86
C GLU A 555 40.03 -17.72 -32.70
N SER A 556 39.42 -18.53 -31.82
CA SER A 556 38.71 -18.03 -30.64
C SER A 556 39.66 -17.29 -29.69
N TRP A 557 40.85 -17.84 -29.46
CA TRP A 557 41.87 -17.23 -28.62
C TRP A 557 42.31 -15.86 -29.13
N VAL A 558 42.59 -15.75 -30.43
CA VAL A 558 42.94 -14.46 -31.04
C VAL A 558 41.76 -13.51 -31.03
N ALA A 559 40.55 -13.97 -31.35
CA ALA A 559 39.34 -13.14 -31.33
C ALA A 559 39.04 -12.52 -29.96
N GLU A 560 39.22 -13.27 -28.86
CA GLU A 560 38.98 -12.78 -27.50
C GLU A 560 40.02 -11.75 -27.03
N GLY A 561 41.23 -11.79 -27.59
CA GLY A 561 42.31 -10.86 -27.30
C GLY A 561 42.42 -9.66 -28.26
N ASP A 562 41.73 -9.69 -29.41
CA ASP A 562 41.83 -8.66 -30.45
C ASP A 562 40.86 -7.49 -30.16
N ALA A 563 41.43 -6.35 -29.78
CA ALA A 563 40.68 -5.15 -29.41
C ALA A 563 39.83 -4.59 -30.55
N ASP A 564 40.29 -4.67 -31.81
CA ASP A 564 39.54 -4.19 -32.96
C ASP A 564 38.32 -5.07 -33.21
N TYR A 565 38.49 -6.39 -33.10
CA TYR A 565 37.37 -7.31 -33.23
C TYR A 565 36.31 -7.13 -32.14
N GLN A 566 36.73 -7.00 -30.88
CA GLN A 566 35.81 -6.78 -29.76
C GLN A 566 35.10 -5.43 -29.87
N ALA A 567 35.77 -4.39 -30.37
CA ALA A 567 35.15 -3.10 -30.64
C ALA A 567 34.07 -3.19 -31.73
N LEU A 568 34.32 -3.96 -32.80
CA LEU A 568 33.33 -4.20 -33.86
C LEU A 568 32.12 -5.00 -33.35
N LEU A 569 32.34 -6.05 -32.54
CA LEU A 569 31.26 -6.82 -31.91
C LEU A 569 30.39 -5.94 -31.01
N TRP A 570 31.02 -5.06 -30.24
CA TRP A 570 30.32 -4.08 -29.41
C TRP A 570 29.50 -3.10 -30.26
N ALA A 571 30.11 -2.50 -31.29
CA ALA A 571 29.44 -1.58 -32.20
C ALA A 571 28.23 -2.22 -32.91
N ALA A 572 28.32 -3.50 -33.28
CA ALA A 572 27.23 -4.23 -33.93
C ALA A 572 26.08 -4.60 -32.98
N LYS A 573 26.34 -4.72 -31.68
CA LYS A 573 25.29 -5.00 -30.68
C LYS A 573 24.56 -3.75 -30.21
N GLY A 574 25.23 -2.59 -30.21
CA GLY A 574 24.67 -1.31 -29.81
C GLY A 574 25.36 -0.68 -28.60
N PRO A 575 24.98 0.54 -28.20
CA PRO A 575 23.63 1.09 -28.33
C PRO A 575 23.39 1.82 -29.66
N PHE A 576 22.37 1.40 -30.38
CA PHE A 576 21.76 2.23 -31.42
C PHE A 576 20.69 3.09 -30.75
N PRO A 577 20.87 4.42 -30.63
CA PRO A 577 19.90 5.27 -29.95
C PRO A 577 18.53 5.15 -30.63
N PRO A 578 17.43 4.99 -29.88
CA PRO A 578 16.10 4.96 -30.47
C PRO A 578 15.78 6.32 -31.09
N ILE A 579 14.98 6.31 -32.15
CA ILE A 579 14.40 7.53 -32.73
C ILE A 579 13.51 8.16 -31.66
N GLN A 580 13.77 9.42 -31.32
CA GLN A 580 13.07 10.11 -30.26
C GLN A 580 11.57 10.28 -30.60
N PRO A 581 10.67 10.18 -29.60
CA PRO A 581 9.25 10.39 -29.83
C PRO A 581 8.95 11.83 -30.27
N ASP A 582 7.97 11.96 -31.16
CA ASP A 582 7.54 13.25 -31.71
C ASP A 582 6.61 13.98 -30.73
N LYS A 583 7.22 14.84 -29.92
CA LYS A 583 6.51 15.67 -28.93
C LYS A 583 5.44 16.56 -29.55
N LYS A 584 5.66 17.08 -30.77
CA LYS A 584 4.71 17.98 -31.41
C LYS A 584 3.49 17.21 -31.90
N MET A 585 3.67 16.00 -32.44
CA MET A 585 2.53 15.13 -32.77
C MET A 585 1.72 14.74 -31.54
N GLU A 586 2.37 14.48 -30.40
CA GLU A 586 1.67 14.24 -29.14
C GLU A 586 0.86 15.45 -28.68
N GLU A 587 1.42 16.65 -28.76
CA GLU A 587 0.72 17.91 -28.45
C GLU A 587 -0.50 18.12 -29.34
N LEU A 588 -0.36 17.89 -30.66
CA LEU A 588 -1.46 18.02 -31.61
C LEU A 588 -2.58 17.00 -31.33
N LYS A 589 -2.23 15.76 -31.01
CA LYS A 589 -3.21 14.73 -30.59
C LYS A 589 -3.92 15.12 -29.30
N LYS A 590 -3.19 15.64 -28.31
CA LYS A 590 -3.79 16.16 -27.06
C LYS A 590 -4.75 17.32 -27.33
N ALA A 591 -4.41 18.22 -28.24
CA ALA A 591 -5.28 19.32 -28.63
C ALA A 591 -6.59 18.83 -29.28
N LEU A 592 -6.51 17.80 -30.14
CA LEU A 592 -7.70 17.17 -30.71
C LEU A 592 -8.57 16.49 -29.65
N GLU A 593 -7.97 15.74 -28.73
CA GLU A 593 -8.71 15.11 -27.63
C GLU A 593 -9.38 16.14 -26.72
N TYR A 594 -8.69 17.24 -26.41
CA TYR A 594 -9.27 18.36 -25.66
C TYR A 594 -10.46 18.98 -26.39
N ALA A 595 -10.37 19.17 -27.71
CA ALA A 595 -11.48 19.70 -28.51
C ALA A 595 -12.68 18.75 -28.59
N LYS A 596 -12.48 17.44 -28.41
CA LYS A 596 -13.57 16.44 -28.41
C LYS A 596 -14.38 16.41 -27.11
N ILE A 597 -13.87 16.97 -26.01
CA ILE A 597 -14.56 16.98 -24.72
C ILE A 597 -15.98 17.54 -24.89
N PRO A 598 -17.03 16.79 -24.53
CA PRO A 598 -18.42 17.26 -24.63
C PRO A 598 -18.64 18.54 -23.84
N ILE A 599 -19.57 19.37 -24.30
CA ILE A 599 -19.89 20.61 -23.61
C ILE A 599 -20.70 20.30 -22.36
N GLU A 600 -20.16 20.72 -21.23
CA GLU A 600 -20.87 20.69 -19.97
C GLU A 600 -22.08 21.63 -20.00
N GLU A 601 -23.22 21.12 -19.53
CA GLU A 601 -24.43 21.91 -19.33
C GLU A 601 -24.23 22.96 -18.22
N ASP A 602 -25.05 24.03 -18.20
CA ASP A 602 -25.06 24.95 -17.06
C ASP A 602 -25.45 24.16 -15.78
N PRO A 603 -24.59 24.10 -14.75
CA PRO A 603 -24.84 23.31 -13.55
C PRO A 603 -26.16 23.64 -12.86
N ARG A 604 -26.63 24.89 -12.96
CA ARG A 604 -27.92 25.31 -12.39
C ARG A 604 -29.09 24.74 -13.15
N VAL A 605 -29.01 24.69 -14.48
CA VAL A 605 -30.06 24.08 -15.32
C VAL A 605 -30.10 22.58 -15.08
N ALA A 606 -28.93 21.92 -15.04
CA ALA A 606 -28.83 20.49 -14.77
C ALA A 606 -29.37 20.13 -13.37
N ARG A 607 -29.03 20.92 -12.34
CA ARG A 607 -29.59 20.74 -10.99
C ARG A 607 -31.10 20.93 -10.97
N PHE A 608 -31.59 22.05 -11.51
CA PHE A 608 -33.02 22.35 -11.49
C PHE A 608 -33.85 21.34 -12.29
N ARG A 609 -33.29 20.76 -13.36
CA ARG A 609 -33.91 19.65 -14.09
C ARG A 609 -34.10 18.41 -13.20
N ARG A 610 -33.10 18.04 -12.41
CA ARG A 610 -33.23 16.96 -11.42
C ARG A 610 -34.27 17.28 -10.35
N ASP A 611 -34.31 18.53 -9.88
CA ASP A 611 -35.29 18.97 -8.89
C ASP A 611 -36.73 18.86 -9.45
N VAL A 612 -36.94 19.24 -10.72
CA VAL A 612 -38.22 19.07 -11.43
C VAL A 612 -38.58 17.59 -11.62
N GLU A 613 -37.61 16.73 -11.92
CA GLU A 613 -37.81 15.28 -12.06
C GLU A 613 -38.25 14.65 -10.73
N MET A 614 -37.60 15.02 -9.62
CA MET A 614 -38.04 14.59 -8.28
C MET A 614 -39.45 15.10 -7.96
N SER A 615 -39.72 16.38 -8.27
CA SER A 615 -41.04 16.98 -8.09
C SER A 615 -42.12 16.30 -8.94
N ALA A 616 -41.79 15.79 -10.12
CA ALA A 616 -42.73 15.04 -10.95
C ALA A 616 -43.20 13.76 -10.24
N GLY A 617 -42.29 12.99 -9.65
CA GLY A 617 -42.63 11.81 -8.86
C GLY A 617 -43.49 12.15 -7.64
N GLN A 618 -43.20 13.26 -6.96
CA GLN A 618 -44.01 13.78 -5.84
C GLN A 618 -45.42 14.18 -6.29
N ALA A 619 -45.54 14.77 -7.48
CA ALA A 619 -46.81 15.20 -8.06
C ALA A 619 -47.65 14.03 -8.60
N GLU A 620 -47.07 12.86 -8.90
CA GLU A 620 -47.84 11.68 -9.31
C GLU A 620 -48.71 11.14 -8.16
N ASN A 621 -48.23 11.23 -6.92
CA ASN A 621 -48.99 10.82 -5.73
C ASN A 621 -49.00 11.95 -4.69
N PRO A 622 -49.78 13.02 -4.92
CA PRO A 622 -49.74 14.22 -4.09
C PRO A 622 -50.15 13.93 -2.64
N ARG A 623 -51.03 12.95 -2.43
CA ARG A 623 -51.53 12.57 -1.11
C ARG A 623 -50.48 11.83 -0.26
N LEU A 624 -49.68 10.98 -0.89
CA LEU A 624 -48.56 10.33 -0.23
C LEU A 624 -47.47 11.34 0.11
N THR A 625 -47.09 12.19 -0.85
CA THR A 625 -46.12 13.28 -0.64
C THR A 625 -46.54 14.17 0.52
N ALA A 626 -47.79 14.60 0.51
CA ALA A 626 -48.42 15.36 1.58
C ALA A 626 -48.29 14.71 2.98
N ALA A 627 -48.56 13.40 3.09
CA ALA A 627 -48.44 12.66 4.34
C ALA A 627 -46.98 12.50 4.79
N GLN A 628 -46.06 12.31 3.84
CA GLN A 628 -44.63 12.25 4.07
C GLN A 628 -44.08 13.60 4.58
N ASP A 629 -44.47 14.71 3.95
CA ASP A 629 -44.10 16.06 4.35
C ASP A 629 -44.62 16.41 5.75
N LEU A 630 -45.88 16.03 6.06
CA LEU A 630 -46.42 16.18 7.41
C LEU A 630 -45.60 15.37 8.43
N THR A 631 -45.29 14.12 8.10
CA THR A 631 -44.48 13.25 8.98
C THR A 631 -43.11 13.86 9.22
N TRP A 632 -42.46 14.38 8.18
CA TRP A 632 -41.18 15.08 8.28
C TRP A 632 -41.27 16.32 9.18
N ALA A 633 -42.32 17.14 9.00
CA ALA A 633 -42.53 18.35 9.81
C ALA A 633 -42.76 18.03 11.29
N LEU A 634 -43.49 16.95 11.59
CA LEU A 634 -43.74 16.51 12.96
C LEU A 634 -42.50 15.88 13.62
N ILE A 635 -41.68 15.12 12.88
CA ILE A 635 -40.40 14.60 13.37
C ILE A 635 -39.44 15.75 13.73
N ASN A 636 -39.48 16.85 12.97
CA ASN A 636 -38.67 18.03 13.22
C ASN A 636 -39.31 19.01 14.23
N ASN A 637 -40.41 18.63 14.88
CA ASN A 637 -41.07 19.43 15.92
C ASN A 637 -40.37 19.25 17.28
N PRO A 638 -40.22 20.32 18.10
CA PRO A 638 -39.67 20.19 19.45
C PRO A 638 -40.38 19.13 20.32
N ALA A 639 -41.69 18.92 20.13
CA ALA A 639 -42.45 17.90 20.86
C ALA A 639 -42.04 16.46 20.53
N PHE A 640 -41.40 16.23 19.38
CA PHE A 640 -40.82 14.94 19.01
C PHE A 640 -39.37 14.80 19.48
N LEU A 641 -38.61 15.89 19.40
CA LEU A 641 -37.17 15.90 19.66
C LEU A 641 -36.81 15.93 21.14
N PHE A 642 -37.70 16.42 22.00
CA PHE A 642 -37.45 16.64 23.43
C PHE A 642 -38.44 15.86 24.30
N ASN A 643 -38.08 15.61 25.56
CA ASN A 643 -39.07 15.18 26.54
C ASN A 643 -40.16 16.26 26.69
N HIS A 644 -41.41 15.83 26.72
CA HIS A 644 -42.60 16.68 26.85
C HIS A 644 -43.34 16.37 28.14
#